data_AF-A0A959DBX9-F1
#
_entry.id   AF-A0A959DBX9-F1
#
_cell.length_a   1.000
_cell.length_b   1.000
_cell.length_c   1.000
_cell.angle_alpha   90.00
_cell.angle_beta   90.00
_cell.angle_gamma   90.00
#
_symmetry.space_group_name_H-M   'P 1'
#
loop_
_entity.id
_entity.type
_entity.pdbx_description
1 polymer ?
#
loop_
_entity_poly.entity_id
_entity_poly.type
_entity_poly.pdbx_seq_one_letter_code
_entity_poly.pdbx_strand_id
1 'polypeptide(L)'
;MLRYAIFETLFLLAFPFAIAAQVLDYKSEEVVRLSDSSEIVLYSDISDHNVYYYLPPSSSIKISRDKEGQAEFLFAKYTTEERSGPQGGLLHFLVEWSTPPEMEADIAARLQSIKPEARLKGVVSFEGRSRFSLVGHSLEKGEPFLITSGAAPIFPGSKAAAALQLDKGEADLLYETIIRGSATGLSLVFEYEALFSAEGLGAELEIDLDQYSANFGQVAQLKGAPPTLDGQDPVFEFLLKNGIVRIAQMGSQEQVALDYAQAVATRYLAALTPENIARMPEKTHRIKVEKTTVTFSKPYTMAANLGSLVKEVRGNLRNFAQVNLNDPFFQHQDISFILDLETEQIFEEYVNYITVNFRKRRDSGHDFQEAVVFDRVSVREQGCLRKITYARAGEDRDAEFEYKVQWSLKGGNLYPEKPEWVKFQGLAVTLPSPVKLVEVIIDANSPEFRDSRLRALVAELKYSLFGKEEEAQVVMRLTGEGDYFTSKKILVDKERQDLKYRFNVLHREKGRVYADWESSDGLYYLMARLPEELAAPSAPLLANRAAASSPDAGSGTGHLLSFNRQGKDRALLIAVGDYDQGQAYKALGNPITDAWAIASELAGSFGFQTEIMENPTRQEIKQKLEAYAENYRTGQYDPEGQLLLFFSGHGDFRQGNGYFLPRDADPSDLEASSLSYAIWRPRIDGMACKHILVVIDACFSGTFDEKIAMRSSGFNRPNEASETEKRYQDHLSRYTRLYLSSGGKEQTPDKSGFAKRLLEGLRLANPSNSFLTAGQLYELHIKNTRPIPLFGEFGKDEAGSSFIFIKTATTDKE
;
A
#
# COMPACT_ATOMS: atom_id res chain seq x y z
N MET A 1 -10.00 31.34 47.94
CA MET A 1 -8.75 31.50 48.71
C MET A 1 -8.71 30.71 50.04
N LEU A 2 -9.47 29.60 50.20
CA LEU A 2 -9.27 28.62 51.28
C LEU A 2 -10.25 27.45 51.03
N ARG A 3 -9.93 26.49 50.14
CA ARG A 3 -10.76 25.26 49.97
C ARG A 3 -10.22 24.13 49.09
N TYR A 4 -9.10 24.29 48.38
CA TYR A 4 -8.54 23.22 47.54
C TYR A 4 -7.17 22.68 47.97
N ALA A 5 -6.52 23.29 48.98
CA ALA A 5 -5.23 22.81 49.52
C ALA A 5 -5.35 22.00 50.82
N ILE A 6 -6.56 21.84 51.37
CA ILE A 6 -6.81 21.13 52.65
C ILE A 6 -7.24 19.67 52.40
N PHE A 7 -7.50 19.27 51.16
CA PHE A 7 -8.08 17.94 50.87
C PHE A 7 -7.05 16.80 50.73
N GLU A 8 -5.74 17.09 50.64
CA GLU A 8 -4.70 16.04 50.63
C GLU A 8 -3.87 15.95 51.90
N THR A 9 -3.89 16.96 52.78
CA THR A 9 -3.26 16.88 54.11
C THR A 9 -4.09 16.07 55.11
N LEU A 10 -5.33 15.72 54.78
CA LEU A 10 -6.29 15.02 55.64
C LEU A 10 -6.52 13.55 55.29
N PHE A 11 -5.77 12.99 54.31
CA PHE A 11 -5.88 11.57 53.95
C PHE A 11 -4.99 10.62 54.80
N LEU A 12 -4.33 11.14 55.84
CA LEU A 12 -3.49 10.36 56.76
C LEU A 12 -4.19 9.96 58.07
N LEU A 13 -5.52 10.14 58.21
CA LEU A 13 -6.22 9.90 59.50
C LEU A 13 -7.44 8.99 59.48
N ALA A 14 -7.73 8.24 58.41
CA ALA A 14 -8.86 7.30 58.44
C ALA A 14 -8.71 6.08 57.53
N PHE A 15 -7.91 5.09 57.94
CA PHE A 15 -8.11 3.69 57.57
C PHE A 15 -7.69 2.79 58.74
N PRO A 16 -8.61 2.15 59.48
CA PRO A 16 -8.27 1.18 60.52
C PRO A 16 -8.07 -0.20 59.86
N PHE A 17 -7.13 -0.29 58.92
CA PHE A 17 -6.46 -1.50 58.45
C PHE A 17 -5.18 -1.06 57.73
N ALA A 18 -4.38 -0.21 58.39
CA ALA A 18 -3.05 0.13 57.91
C ALA A 18 -2.11 -0.99 58.34
N ILE A 19 -1.57 -1.73 57.36
CA ILE A 19 -0.23 -2.29 57.50
C ILE A 19 0.63 -1.08 57.89
N ALA A 20 1.20 -1.07 59.10
CA ALA A 20 2.06 0.03 59.51
C ALA A 20 3.20 0.14 58.49
N ALA A 21 3.26 1.26 57.76
CA ALA A 21 4.36 1.55 56.85
C ALA A 21 5.67 1.47 57.62
N GLN A 22 6.67 0.77 57.08
CA GLN A 22 8.00 0.70 57.69
C GLN A 22 8.63 2.09 57.58
N VAL A 23 8.93 2.72 58.73
CA VAL A 23 9.59 4.02 58.78
C VAL A 23 10.92 3.87 59.52
N LEU A 24 12.02 4.18 58.84
CA LEU A 24 13.38 4.00 59.34
C LEU A 24 13.88 5.24 60.07
N ASP A 25 14.60 5.08 61.18
CA ASP A 25 15.29 6.21 61.82
C ASP A 25 16.55 6.59 61.03
N TYR A 26 16.54 7.77 60.43
CA TYR A 26 17.64 8.29 59.64
C TYR A 26 18.97 8.36 60.42
N LYS A 27 18.93 8.62 61.73
CA LYS A 27 20.16 8.75 62.55
C LYS A 27 20.76 7.42 62.96
N SER A 28 20.05 6.32 62.71
CA SER A 28 20.44 4.98 63.14
C SER A 28 21.22 4.20 62.08
N GLU A 29 21.82 4.91 61.12
CA GLU A 29 22.67 4.30 60.09
C GLU A 29 23.80 3.50 60.73
N GLU A 30 23.85 2.21 60.41
CA GLU A 30 24.92 1.32 60.82
C GLU A 30 25.48 0.62 59.60
N VAL A 31 26.80 0.57 59.48
CA VAL A 31 27.48 -0.16 58.41
C VAL A 31 28.15 -1.39 58.99
N VAL A 32 27.71 -2.57 58.56
CA VAL A 32 28.35 -3.84 58.94
C VAL A 32 29.17 -4.38 57.79
N ARG A 33 30.38 -4.84 58.10
CA ARG A 33 31.24 -5.53 57.14
C ARG A 33 31.08 -7.03 57.28
N LEU A 34 30.68 -7.68 56.19
CA LEU A 34 30.45 -9.13 56.12
C LEU A 34 31.75 -9.91 55.91
N SER A 35 31.64 -11.23 56.01
CA SER A 35 32.75 -12.17 55.89
C SER A 35 33.41 -12.15 54.50
N ASP A 36 32.67 -11.76 53.45
CA ASP A 36 33.16 -11.57 52.09
C ASP A 36 33.75 -10.17 51.84
N SER A 37 33.93 -9.37 52.90
CA SER A 37 34.33 -7.95 52.86
C SER A 37 33.33 -6.99 52.23
N SER A 38 32.12 -7.41 51.90
CA SER A 38 31.05 -6.47 51.51
C SER A 38 30.58 -5.65 52.71
N GLU A 39 30.19 -4.40 52.46
CA GLU A 39 29.61 -3.51 53.46
C GLU A 39 28.10 -3.41 53.23
N ILE A 40 27.32 -3.61 54.29
CA ILE A 40 25.86 -3.55 54.28
C ILE A 40 25.43 -2.42 55.20
N VAL A 41 24.54 -1.57 54.68
CA VAL A 41 23.94 -0.47 55.45
C VAL A 41 22.64 -0.96 56.08
N LEU A 42 22.46 -0.65 57.36
CA LEU A 42 21.28 -0.95 58.15
C LEU A 42 20.72 0.31 58.79
N TYR A 43 19.42 0.30 59.01
CA TYR A 43 18.72 1.32 59.78
C TYR A 43 17.75 0.65 60.75
N SER A 44 17.59 1.26 61.92
CA SER A 44 16.58 0.84 62.90
C SER A 44 15.18 1.33 62.52
N ASP A 45 14.16 0.63 62.99
CA ASP A 45 12.76 1.05 62.93
C ASP A 45 12.55 2.24 63.89
N ILE A 46 11.86 3.29 63.44
CA ILE A 46 11.58 4.46 64.29
C ILE A 46 10.70 4.11 65.51
N SER A 47 9.91 3.02 65.42
CA SER A 47 9.04 2.57 66.50
C SER A 47 9.73 1.65 67.51
N ASP A 48 10.83 1.00 67.12
CA ASP A 48 11.65 0.14 67.97
C ASP A 48 13.12 0.19 67.49
N HIS A 49 13.93 1.02 68.15
CA HIS A 49 15.34 1.23 67.80
C HIS A 49 16.25 -0.01 67.98
N ASN A 50 15.73 -1.11 68.54
CA ASN A 50 16.40 -2.40 68.60
C ASN A 50 16.05 -3.31 67.41
N VAL A 51 15.13 -2.91 66.52
CA VAL A 51 14.77 -3.66 65.32
C VAL A 51 15.41 -3.00 64.11
N TYR A 52 16.20 -3.76 63.34
CA TYR A 52 16.95 -3.25 62.19
C TYR A 52 16.51 -3.90 60.88
N TYR A 53 16.57 -3.12 59.82
CA TYR A 53 16.43 -3.57 58.43
C TYR A 53 17.68 -3.20 57.64
N TYR A 54 18.01 -4.00 56.64
CA TYR A 54 19.20 -3.78 55.81
C TYR A 54 18.80 -3.36 54.38
N LEU A 55 19.64 -2.52 53.77
CA LEU A 55 19.53 -2.21 52.35
C LEU A 55 20.17 -3.34 51.52
N PRO A 56 19.49 -3.84 50.45
CA PRO A 56 20.01 -4.93 49.64
C PRO A 56 21.24 -4.46 48.84
N PRO A 57 22.40 -5.15 48.93
CA PRO A 57 23.62 -4.69 48.30
C PRO A 57 23.58 -4.86 46.78
N SER A 58 24.27 -4.00 46.02
CA SER A 58 24.39 -4.14 44.55
C SER A 58 24.93 -5.50 44.10
N SER A 59 25.75 -6.17 44.92
CA SER A 59 26.24 -7.53 44.67
C SER A 59 25.15 -8.62 44.69
N SER A 60 23.96 -8.32 45.22
CA SER A 60 22.82 -9.25 45.24
C SER A 60 22.08 -9.34 43.91
N ILE A 61 22.35 -8.43 42.97
CA ILE A 61 21.76 -8.45 41.62
C ILE A 61 22.32 -9.63 40.83
N LYS A 62 21.43 -10.40 40.19
CA LYS A 62 21.80 -11.54 39.34
C LYS A 62 20.80 -11.79 38.24
N ILE A 63 21.27 -12.43 37.16
CA ILE A 63 20.36 -13.01 36.17
C ILE A 63 19.57 -14.13 36.82
N SER A 64 18.26 -14.07 36.64
CA SER A 64 17.34 -15.05 37.17
C SER A 64 17.57 -16.43 36.51
N ARG A 65 17.25 -17.49 37.25
CA ARG A 65 17.34 -18.88 36.77
C ARG A 65 15.97 -19.56 36.83
N ASP A 66 15.74 -20.47 35.89
CA ASP A 66 14.54 -21.32 35.86
C ASP A 66 14.63 -22.47 36.88
N LYS A 67 13.62 -23.36 36.87
CA LYS A 67 13.54 -24.50 37.81
C LYS A 67 14.66 -25.51 37.57
N GLU A 68 15.21 -25.54 36.37
CA GLU A 68 16.31 -26.39 35.92
C GLU A 68 17.68 -25.74 36.14
N GLY A 69 17.73 -24.52 36.68
CA GLY A 69 18.95 -23.77 36.97
C GLY A 69 19.56 -23.05 35.75
N GLN A 70 18.88 -23.05 34.60
CA GLN A 70 19.30 -22.34 33.41
C GLN A 70 19.06 -20.84 33.58
N ALA A 71 19.99 -20.02 33.10
CA ALA A 71 19.82 -18.58 33.13
C ALA A 71 18.72 -18.16 32.14
N GLU A 72 17.80 -17.32 32.63
CA GLU A 72 16.72 -16.73 31.84
C GLU A 72 17.25 -15.48 31.13
N PHE A 73 18.15 -15.71 30.17
CA PHE A 73 18.82 -14.68 29.38
C PHE A 73 18.94 -15.12 27.92
N LEU A 74 18.75 -14.20 26.98
CA LEU A 74 18.92 -14.42 25.56
C LEU A 74 19.48 -13.15 24.93
N PHE A 75 20.62 -13.28 24.25
CA PHE A 75 21.10 -12.31 23.28
C PHE A 75 21.30 -12.99 21.94
N ALA A 76 20.50 -12.62 20.94
CA ALA A 76 20.60 -13.11 19.58
C ALA A 76 21.00 -11.96 18.65
N LYS A 77 22.24 -11.96 18.17
CA LYS A 77 22.73 -11.02 17.17
C LYS A 77 22.43 -11.56 15.78
N TYR A 78 21.84 -10.75 14.91
CA TYR A 78 21.58 -11.15 13.52
C TYR A 78 22.26 -10.21 12.52
N THR A 79 22.81 -10.80 11.46
CA THR A 79 23.53 -10.09 10.40
C THR A 79 23.15 -10.61 9.03
N THR A 80 23.35 -9.80 8.01
CA THR A 80 23.19 -10.16 6.59
C THR A 80 24.38 -9.63 5.80
N GLU A 81 24.61 -10.25 4.64
CA GLU A 81 25.69 -9.91 3.70
C GLU A 81 25.26 -8.78 2.77
N GLU A 82 23.96 -8.50 2.70
CA GLU A 82 23.43 -7.36 1.99
C GLU A 82 23.90 -6.03 2.63
N ARG A 83 24.49 -5.15 1.82
CA ARG A 83 25.06 -3.87 2.25
C ARG A 83 24.07 -2.97 3.03
N SER A 84 22.78 -3.11 2.77
CA SER A 84 21.68 -2.39 3.44
C SER A 84 20.66 -3.32 4.10
N GLY A 85 20.98 -4.60 4.25
CA GLY A 85 20.04 -5.55 4.84
C GLY A 85 19.97 -5.41 6.37
N PRO A 86 18.97 -6.05 7.01
CA PRO A 86 18.73 -5.95 8.45
C PRO A 86 19.90 -6.47 9.27
N GLN A 87 20.41 -5.63 10.18
CA GLN A 87 21.46 -5.96 11.15
C GLN A 87 21.04 -5.41 12.52
N GLY A 88 21.26 -6.18 13.57
CA GLY A 88 20.86 -5.79 14.93
C GLY A 88 20.92 -6.95 15.90
N GLY A 89 20.13 -6.87 16.97
CA GLY A 89 20.05 -7.93 17.95
C GLY A 89 18.71 -7.98 18.68
N LEU A 90 18.44 -9.12 19.29
CA LEU A 90 17.35 -9.31 20.25
C LEU A 90 17.97 -9.56 21.62
N LEU A 91 17.55 -8.80 22.62
CA LEU A 91 17.96 -8.99 24.00
C LEU A 91 16.71 -9.24 24.85
N HIS A 92 16.70 -10.37 25.56
CA HIS A 92 15.66 -10.71 26.51
C HIS A 92 16.29 -11.25 27.77
N PHE A 93 15.93 -10.73 28.95
CA PHE A 93 16.42 -11.29 30.20
C PHE A 93 15.47 -11.05 31.36
N LEU A 94 15.54 -11.96 32.34
CA LEU A 94 14.98 -11.77 33.66
C LEU A 94 16.11 -11.50 34.65
N VAL A 95 15.93 -10.47 35.46
CA VAL A 95 16.86 -10.08 36.52
C VAL A 95 16.13 -10.05 37.84
N GLU A 96 16.84 -10.45 38.89
CA GLU A 96 16.36 -10.42 40.26
C GLU A 96 17.48 -9.94 41.18
N TRP A 97 17.11 -9.56 42.39
CA TRP A 97 18.04 -9.46 43.50
C TRP A 97 17.52 -10.32 44.65
N SER A 98 18.42 -10.94 45.40
CA SER A 98 18.05 -11.75 46.55
C SER A 98 19.18 -11.77 47.56
N THR A 99 18.85 -11.78 48.84
CA THR A 99 19.82 -12.01 49.92
C THR A 99 19.72 -13.48 50.34
N PRO A 100 20.75 -14.31 50.11
CA PRO A 100 20.71 -15.70 50.55
C PRO A 100 20.62 -15.80 52.08
N PRO A 101 19.99 -16.85 52.64
CA PRO A 101 19.86 -17.02 54.08
C PRO A 101 21.19 -16.99 54.84
N GLU A 102 22.28 -17.46 54.22
CA GLU A 102 23.63 -17.40 54.80
C GLU A 102 24.16 -15.96 54.96
N MET A 103 23.82 -15.07 54.03
CA MET A 103 24.19 -13.67 54.08
C MET A 103 23.35 -12.94 55.13
N GLU A 104 22.04 -13.22 55.22
CA GLU A 104 21.19 -12.68 56.29
C GLU A 104 21.68 -13.10 57.68
N ALA A 105 22.12 -14.35 57.84
CA ALA A 105 22.69 -14.84 59.09
C ALA A 105 24.01 -14.13 59.45
N ASP A 106 24.89 -13.86 58.47
CA ASP A 106 26.12 -13.08 58.69
C ASP A 106 25.76 -11.64 59.08
N ILE A 107 24.86 -10.97 58.35
CA ILE A 107 24.39 -9.61 58.69
C ILE A 107 23.89 -9.55 60.13
N ALA A 108 23.04 -10.51 60.53
CA ALA A 108 22.50 -10.56 61.89
C ALA A 108 23.59 -10.76 62.95
N ALA A 109 24.55 -11.66 62.71
CA ALA A 109 25.66 -11.90 63.63
C ALA A 109 26.58 -10.67 63.75
N ARG A 110 26.88 -9.97 62.65
CA ARG A 110 27.68 -8.74 62.65
C ARG A 110 26.96 -7.61 63.37
N LEU A 111 25.67 -7.42 63.12
CA LEU A 111 24.85 -6.45 63.83
C LEU A 111 24.84 -6.70 65.34
N GLN A 112 24.61 -7.95 65.76
CA GLN A 112 24.61 -8.32 67.18
C GLN A 112 25.96 -8.13 67.87
N SER A 113 27.07 -8.28 67.14
CA SER A 113 28.41 -8.03 67.68
C SER A 113 28.66 -6.55 68.01
N ILE A 114 28.00 -5.64 67.29
CA ILE A 114 28.09 -4.18 67.50
C ILE A 114 27.02 -3.72 68.49
N LYS A 115 25.79 -4.25 68.36
CA LYS A 115 24.62 -3.94 69.18
C LYS A 115 23.99 -5.22 69.71
N PRO A 116 24.36 -5.69 70.91
CA PRO A 116 23.89 -6.97 71.45
C PRO A 116 22.36 -7.11 71.58
N GLU A 117 21.64 -6.01 71.77
CA GLU A 117 20.17 -5.99 71.90
C GLU A 117 19.46 -5.87 70.55
N ALA A 118 20.19 -5.66 69.45
CA ALA A 118 19.63 -5.46 68.13
C ALA A 118 19.16 -6.78 67.49
N ARG A 119 18.03 -6.71 66.79
CA ARG A 119 17.39 -7.82 66.07
C ARG A 119 17.21 -7.43 64.61
N LEU A 120 17.79 -8.23 63.72
CA LEU A 120 17.56 -8.09 62.28
C LEU A 120 16.17 -8.61 61.92
N LYS A 121 15.35 -7.79 61.24
CA LYS A 121 13.99 -8.16 60.83
C LYS A 121 13.87 -8.48 59.34
N GLY A 122 14.79 -7.98 58.51
CA GLY A 122 14.86 -8.31 57.09
C GLY A 122 15.28 -7.13 56.24
N VAL A 123 14.99 -7.20 54.94
CA VAL A 123 15.27 -6.12 54.00
C VAL A 123 14.37 -4.90 54.27
N VAL A 124 14.87 -3.71 53.94
CA VAL A 124 14.06 -2.49 53.87
C VAL A 124 12.89 -2.68 52.90
N SER A 125 11.70 -2.29 53.34
CA SER A 125 10.50 -2.24 52.51
C SER A 125 10.53 -0.97 51.66
N PHE A 126 10.52 -1.13 50.35
CA PHE A 126 10.50 0.00 49.43
C PHE A 126 9.07 0.43 49.12
N GLU A 127 8.82 1.73 49.10
CA GLU A 127 7.54 2.34 48.76
C GLU A 127 7.61 3.07 47.40
N GLY A 128 6.45 3.43 46.84
CA GLY A 128 6.38 4.30 45.67
C GLY A 128 6.65 3.62 44.32
N ARG A 129 7.08 4.41 43.33
CA ARG A 129 7.36 3.95 41.95
C ARG A 129 8.82 3.49 41.86
N SER A 130 9.07 2.22 42.11
CA SER A 130 10.38 1.60 41.88
C SER A 130 10.64 1.41 40.36
N ARG A 131 11.86 1.68 39.92
CA ARG A 131 12.24 1.61 38.50
C ARG A 131 13.53 0.85 38.33
N PHE A 132 13.62 0.02 37.29
CA PHE A 132 14.91 -0.42 36.79
C PHE A 132 15.19 0.26 35.45
N SER A 133 16.47 0.50 35.16
CA SER A 133 16.96 1.13 33.94
C SER A 133 18.16 0.34 33.42
N LEU A 134 18.19 0.06 32.11
CA LEU A 134 19.40 -0.39 31.42
C LEU A 134 20.02 0.80 30.72
N VAL A 135 21.25 1.14 31.10
CA VAL A 135 21.95 2.34 30.66
C VAL A 135 23.20 1.96 29.87
N GLY A 136 23.31 2.47 28.64
CA GLY A 136 24.48 2.32 27.78
C GLY A 136 25.48 3.47 27.95
N HIS A 137 26.76 3.14 27.86
CA HIS A 137 27.85 4.11 27.82
C HIS A 137 28.60 3.96 26.50
N SER A 138 28.52 4.96 25.63
CA SER A 138 29.22 4.98 24.33
C SER A 138 30.28 6.08 24.32
N LEU A 139 31.48 5.75 23.84
CA LEU A 139 32.57 6.70 23.65
C LEU A 139 32.22 7.82 22.64
N GLU A 140 31.28 7.59 21.73
CA GLU A 140 30.86 8.59 20.73
C GLU A 140 29.84 9.60 21.26
N LYS A 141 28.98 9.18 22.22
CA LYS A 141 27.90 10.03 22.74
C LYS A 141 28.29 10.86 23.97
N GLY A 142 29.43 10.56 24.61
CA GLY A 142 29.98 11.29 25.76
C GLY A 142 29.20 11.13 27.08
N GLU A 143 27.87 11.07 27.01
CA GLU A 143 26.95 10.91 28.15
C GLU A 143 26.26 9.53 28.16
N PRO A 144 25.92 8.97 29.33
CA PRO A 144 25.11 7.76 29.45
C PRO A 144 23.74 7.93 28.77
N PHE A 145 23.23 6.89 28.12
CA PHE A 145 21.90 6.90 27.49
C PHE A 145 21.02 5.74 27.96
N LEU A 146 19.73 6.02 28.16
CA LEU A 146 18.74 5.01 28.55
C LEU A 146 18.41 4.11 27.36
N ILE A 147 18.58 2.79 27.52
CA ILE A 147 18.19 1.78 26.53
C ILE A 147 16.76 1.31 26.80
N THR A 148 16.47 0.98 28.06
CA THR A 148 15.12 0.61 28.49
C THR A 148 14.91 0.86 29.97
N SER A 149 13.65 0.91 30.39
CA SER A 149 13.28 0.94 31.79
C SER A 149 11.97 0.18 32.03
N GLY A 150 11.76 -0.25 33.27
CA GLY A 150 10.53 -0.90 33.70
C GLY A 150 10.37 -0.85 35.22
N ALA A 151 9.37 -1.56 35.75
CA ALA A 151 9.15 -1.63 37.19
C ALA A 151 10.24 -2.49 37.87
N ALA A 152 10.89 -1.95 38.90
CA ALA A 152 11.88 -2.71 39.66
C ALA A 152 11.21 -3.67 40.65
N PRO A 153 11.78 -4.87 40.88
CA PRO A 153 11.23 -5.83 41.82
C PRO A 153 11.44 -5.33 43.25
N ILE A 154 10.35 -5.20 44.02
CA ILE A 154 10.40 -4.68 45.40
C ILE A 154 10.59 -5.76 46.47
N PHE A 155 10.45 -7.05 46.11
CA PHE A 155 10.67 -8.17 47.01
C PHE A 155 11.89 -9.00 46.59
N PRO A 156 12.67 -9.54 47.54
CA PRO A 156 13.76 -10.46 47.23
C PRO A 156 13.26 -11.66 46.40
N GLY A 157 14.00 -12.02 45.35
CA GLY A 157 13.66 -13.13 44.45
C GLY A 157 12.51 -12.85 43.48
N SER A 158 11.93 -11.64 43.49
CA SER A 158 11.02 -11.21 42.44
C SER A 158 11.80 -10.82 41.18
N LYS A 159 11.23 -11.11 40.02
CA LYS A 159 11.89 -10.93 38.72
C LYS A 159 11.38 -9.68 38.03
N ALA A 160 12.29 -8.92 37.43
CA ALA A 160 12.00 -7.91 36.43
C ALA A 160 12.41 -8.40 35.05
N ALA A 161 11.63 -8.05 34.03
CA ALA A 161 11.84 -8.47 32.66
C ALA A 161 12.26 -7.29 31.77
N ALA A 162 13.21 -7.54 30.88
CA ALA A 162 13.57 -6.65 29.80
C ALA A 162 13.53 -7.41 28.47
N ALA A 163 12.88 -6.84 27.47
CA ALA A 163 12.80 -7.37 26.11
C ALA A 163 13.00 -6.23 25.10
N LEU A 164 14.01 -6.35 24.25
CA LEU A 164 14.50 -5.27 23.40
C LEU A 164 14.89 -5.78 22.03
N GLN A 165 14.54 -5.00 21.01
CA GLN A 165 15.16 -5.08 19.70
C GLN A 165 16.22 -3.98 19.63
N LEU A 166 17.46 -4.39 19.40
CA LEU A 166 18.63 -3.53 19.37
C LEU A 166 18.98 -3.18 17.93
N ASP A 167 19.38 -1.93 17.70
CA ASP A 167 19.98 -1.55 16.43
C ASP A 167 21.38 -2.18 16.26
N LYS A 168 22.00 -1.96 15.10
CA LYS A 168 23.33 -2.50 14.79
C LYS A 168 24.39 -2.07 15.82
N GLY A 169 24.43 -0.77 16.15
CA GLY A 169 25.45 -0.22 17.04
C GLY A 169 25.28 -0.71 18.48
N GLU A 170 24.04 -0.79 18.95
CA GLU A 170 23.68 -1.32 20.26
C GLU A 170 23.99 -2.82 20.37
N ALA A 171 23.67 -3.59 19.33
CA ALA A 171 23.99 -5.02 19.28
C ALA A 171 25.51 -5.26 19.22
N ASP A 172 26.26 -4.44 18.49
CA ASP A 172 27.73 -4.50 18.46
C ASP A 172 28.31 -4.13 19.82
N LEU A 173 27.83 -3.07 20.46
CA LEU A 173 28.26 -2.66 21.81
C LEU A 173 27.99 -3.76 22.85
N LEU A 174 26.79 -4.34 22.83
CA LEU A 174 26.41 -5.44 23.71
C LEU A 174 27.27 -6.68 23.45
N TYR A 175 27.55 -6.99 22.19
CA TYR A 175 28.44 -8.09 21.79
C TYR A 175 29.87 -7.87 22.31
N GLU A 176 30.44 -6.67 22.17
CA GLU A 176 31.77 -6.35 22.70
C GLU A 176 31.80 -6.38 24.25
N THR A 177 30.77 -5.85 24.89
CA THR A 177 30.64 -5.84 26.37
C THR A 177 30.54 -7.26 26.92
N ILE A 178 29.69 -8.09 26.33
CA ILE A 178 29.44 -9.43 26.82
C ILE A 178 30.50 -10.42 26.31
N ILE A 179 30.77 -10.51 25.03
CA ILE A 179 31.67 -11.55 24.51
C ILE A 179 33.13 -11.17 24.73
N ARG A 180 33.53 -9.92 24.45
CA ARG A 180 34.92 -9.48 24.62
C ARG A 180 35.26 -9.01 26.04
N GLY A 181 34.27 -8.93 26.92
CA GLY A 181 34.47 -8.66 28.35
C GLY A 181 34.87 -7.23 28.68
N SER A 182 34.52 -6.27 27.82
CA SER A 182 34.68 -4.85 28.14
C SER A 182 33.72 -4.48 29.29
N ALA A 183 34.25 -4.08 30.45
CA ALA A 183 33.47 -3.77 31.64
C ALA A 183 32.67 -2.46 31.55
N THR A 184 32.77 -1.71 30.44
CA THR A 184 32.34 -0.31 30.38
C THR A 184 31.09 -0.03 29.54
N GLY A 185 30.43 -1.04 28.96
CA GLY A 185 29.36 -0.75 27.98
C GLY A 185 27.95 -0.57 28.55
N LEU A 186 27.57 -1.30 29.60
CA LEU A 186 26.16 -1.41 30.03
C LEU A 186 25.99 -1.60 31.54
N SER A 187 25.16 -0.75 32.13
CA SER A 187 24.82 -0.77 33.56
C SER A 187 23.33 -0.99 33.75
N LEU A 188 22.98 -1.98 34.56
CA LEU A 188 21.64 -2.16 35.08
C LEU A 188 21.53 -1.42 36.40
N VAL A 189 20.57 -0.52 36.51
CA VAL A 189 20.35 0.34 37.68
C VAL A 189 18.95 0.09 38.21
N PHE A 190 18.83 -0.24 39.49
CA PHE A 190 17.56 -0.27 40.21
C PHE A 190 17.48 0.95 41.11
N GLU A 191 16.34 1.63 41.07
CA GLU A 191 16.02 2.80 41.86
C GLU A 191 14.81 2.48 42.72
N TYR A 192 14.98 2.67 44.02
CA TYR A 192 13.99 2.47 45.05
C TYR A 192 13.83 3.72 45.89
N GLU A 193 12.74 3.76 46.64
CA GLU A 193 12.44 4.79 47.63
C GLU A 193 12.11 4.11 48.95
N ALA A 194 12.70 4.59 50.04
CA ALA A 194 12.44 4.11 51.39
C ALA A 194 12.02 5.27 52.30
N LEU A 195 11.08 5.02 53.21
CA LEU A 195 10.61 6.02 54.15
C LEU A 195 11.55 6.13 55.36
N PHE A 196 12.03 7.34 55.58
CA PHE A 196 12.84 7.69 56.74
C PHE A 196 12.13 8.72 57.60
N SER A 197 12.48 8.75 58.87
CA SER A 197 12.14 9.81 59.78
C SER A 197 13.36 10.36 60.49
N ALA A 198 13.36 11.67 60.71
CA ALA A 198 14.39 12.36 61.46
C ALA A 198 13.77 13.33 62.48
N GLU A 199 14.31 13.33 63.69
CA GLU A 199 13.98 14.32 64.72
C GLU A 199 14.89 15.54 64.65
N GLY A 200 14.28 16.73 64.72
CA GLY A 200 14.97 17.97 65.11
C GLY A 200 15.53 18.85 63.99
N LEU A 201 14.79 19.04 62.90
CA LEU A 201 15.22 19.91 61.79
C LEU A 201 14.25 21.07 61.59
N GLY A 202 14.65 22.26 62.04
CA GLY A 202 14.09 23.49 61.50
C GLY A 202 14.80 23.82 60.20
N ALA A 203 14.11 23.74 59.07
CA ALA A 203 14.58 24.25 57.80
C ALA A 203 13.52 25.20 57.23
N GLU A 204 13.98 26.29 56.64
CA GLU A 204 13.14 27.21 55.87
C GLU A 204 13.59 27.17 54.41
N LEU A 205 12.68 26.78 53.52
CA LEU A 205 12.91 26.78 52.08
C LEU A 205 12.23 27.99 51.46
N GLU A 206 12.92 28.68 50.58
CA GLU A 206 12.36 29.71 49.71
C GLU A 206 12.35 29.19 48.28
N ILE A 207 11.16 29.15 47.66
CA ILE A 207 10.94 28.64 46.31
C ILE A 207 10.44 29.78 45.42
N ASP A 208 11.16 30.04 44.33
CA ASP A 208 10.79 31.03 43.30
C ASP A 208 9.99 30.34 42.18
N LEU A 209 8.67 30.54 42.20
CA LEU A 209 7.74 29.92 41.27
C LEU A 209 7.80 30.52 39.86
N ASP A 210 8.21 31.79 39.72
CA ASP A 210 8.38 32.40 38.40
C ASP A 210 9.61 31.81 37.70
N GLN A 211 10.72 31.65 38.43
CA GLN A 211 11.91 30.94 37.95
C GLN A 211 11.61 29.46 37.66
N TYR A 212 10.82 28.79 38.50
CA TYR A 212 10.38 27.42 38.22
C TYR A 212 9.55 27.34 36.94
N SER A 213 8.58 28.24 36.76
CA SER A 213 7.73 28.29 35.57
C SER A 213 8.54 28.57 34.29
N ALA A 214 9.51 29.48 34.37
CA ALA A 214 10.41 29.79 33.24
C ALA A 214 11.30 28.61 32.84
N ASN A 215 11.69 27.78 33.81
CA ASN A 215 12.55 26.61 33.60
C ASN A 215 11.78 25.29 33.53
N PHE A 216 10.44 25.33 33.47
CA PHE A 216 9.58 24.13 33.56
C PHE A 216 9.92 23.09 32.49
N GLY A 217 10.23 23.51 31.26
CA GLY A 217 10.62 22.61 30.18
C GLY A 217 11.93 21.87 30.43
N GLN A 218 12.93 22.54 31.02
CA GLN A 218 14.22 21.93 31.38
C GLN A 218 14.07 20.98 32.56
N VAL A 219 13.29 21.38 33.58
CA VAL A 219 12.92 20.51 34.71
C VAL A 219 12.17 19.26 34.21
N ALA A 220 11.27 19.40 33.24
CA ALA A 220 10.54 18.27 32.67
C ALA A 220 11.44 17.31 31.88
N GLN A 221 12.52 17.81 31.25
CA GLN A 221 13.52 16.97 30.58
C GLN A 221 14.40 16.20 31.58
N LEU A 222 14.66 16.78 32.75
CA LEU A 222 15.41 16.14 33.83
C LEU A 222 14.56 15.11 34.62
N LYS A 223 13.23 15.18 34.54
CA LYS A 223 12.34 14.20 35.19
C LYS A 223 12.56 12.81 34.60
N GLY A 224 13.01 11.88 35.45
CA GLY A 224 13.33 10.51 35.06
C GLY A 224 14.80 10.29 34.66
N ALA A 225 15.65 11.32 34.70
CA ALA A 225 17.09 11.13 34.70
C ALA A 225 17.50 10.29 35.94
N PRO A 226 18.43 9.34 35.81
CA PRO A 226 18.95 8.62 36.96
C PRO A 226 19.66 9.60 37.91
N PRO A 227 19.62 9.36 39.24
CA PRO A 227 20.39 10.15 40.19
C PRO A 227 21.89 10.11 39.85
N THR A 228 22.59 11.18 40.22
CA THR A 228 24.04 11.27 40.08
C THR A 228 24.74 10.21 40.94
N LEU A 229 26.03 9.94 40.70
CA LEU A 229 26.79 8.91 41.41
C LEU A 229 26.87 9.12 42.94
N ASP A 230 26.63 10.35 43.41
CA ASP A 230 26.53 10.74 44.82
C ASP A 230 25.09 10.69 45.38
N GLY A 231 24.12 10.23 44.58
CA GLY A 231 22.74 9.97 45.01
C GLY A 231 21.81 11.19 44.99
N GLN A 232 22.24 12.33 44.44
CA GLN A 232 21.41 13.53 44.34
C GLN A 232 20.45 13.45 43.16
N ASP A 233 19.24 13.99 43.36
CA ASP A 233 18.23 14.08 42.32
C ASP A 233 18.64 15.20 41.33
N PRO A 234 18.76 14.91 40.00
CA PRO A 234 19.23 15.88 39.02
C PRO A 234 18.29 17.07 38.86
N VAL A 235 17.00 16.89 39.13
CA VAL A 235 16.02 17.99 39.17
C VAL A 235 16.33 18.88 40.36
N PHE A 236 16.56 18.31 41.55
CA PHE A 236 16.83 19.10 42.74
C PHE A 236 18.16 19.86 42.66
N GLU A 237 19.22 19.24 42.15
CA GLU A 237 20.48 19.95 41.88
C GLU A 237 20.28 21.13 40.93
N PHE A 238 19.52 20.92 39.85
CA PHE A 238 19.17 21.98 38.92
C PHE A 238 18.41 23.11 39.60
N LEU A 239 17.45 22.79 40.47
CA LEU A 239 16.66 23.77 41.20
C LEU A 239 17.54 24.62 42.14
N LEU A 240 18.48 24.00 42.85
CA LEU A 240 19.42 24.70 43.72
C LEU A 240 20.39 25.58 42.91
N LYS A 241 21.02 25.01 41.88
CA LYS A 241 22.03 25.69 41.05
C LYS A 241 21.47 26.92 40.33
N ASN A 242 20.22 26.85 39.88
CA ASN A 242 19.54 27.96 39.22
C ASN A 242 18.83 28.90 40.21
N GLY A 243 18.99 28.67 41.52
CA GLY A 243 18.42 29.52 42.56
C GLY A 243 16.89 29.50 42.63
N ILE A 244 16.26 28.49 42.02
CA ILE A 244 14.81 28.25 42.05
C ILE A 244 14.39 27.80 43.44
N VAL A 245 15.22 27.00 44.11
CA VAL A 245 15.08 26.64 45.52
C VAL A 245 16.28 27.20 46.28
N ARG A 246 16.02 27.81 47.43
CA ARG A 246 17.04 28.30 48.36
C ARG A 246 16.73 27.81 49.76
N ILE A 247 17.76 27.35 50.47
CA ILE A 247 17.65 27.00 51.89
C ILE A 247 17.94 28.27 52.69
N ALA A 248 16.88 28.94 53.16
CA ALA A 248 16.95 30.24 53.84
C ALA A 248 17.46 30.13 55.28
N GLN A 249 17.22 29.00 55.95
CA GLN A 249 17.78 28.69 57.27
C GLN A 249 18.11 27.19 57.36
N MET A 250 19.35 26.86 57.71
CA MET A 250 19.79 25.49 57.98
C MET A 250 19.71 25.18 59.48
N GLY A 251 19.17 24.01 59.81
CA GLY A 251 19.29 23.40 61.14
C GLY A 251 20.71 22.87 61.40
N SER A 252 20.95 22.29 62.57
CA SER A 252 22.28 21.83 63.01
C SER A 252 22.88 20.65 62.24
N GLN A 253 22.16 20.08 61.25
CA GLN A 253 22.64 18.99 60.41
C GLN A 253 22.36 19.28 58.93
N GLU A 254 23.42 19.63 58.20
CA GLU A 254 23.38 20.14 56.81
C GLU A 254 22.84 19.10 55.82
N GLN A 255 23.35 17.85 55.85
CA GLN A 255 22.92 16.81 54.92
C GLN A 255 21.45 16.43 55.09
N VAL A 256 20.94 16.37 56.32
CA VAL A 256 19.54 16.00 56.57
C VAL A 256 18.60 17.13 56.18
N ALA A 257 19.03 18.38 56.36
CA ALA A 257 18.30 19.54 55.86
C ALA A 257 18.25 19.53 54.32
N LEU A 258 19.32 19.09 53.65
CA LEU A 258 19.40 18.97 52.20
C LEU A 258 18.51 17.84 51.65
N ASP A 259 18.59 16.63 52.22
CA ASP A 259 17.76 15.48 51.84
C ASP A 259 16.26 15.80 52.03
N TYR A 260 15.92 16.49 53.12
CA TYR A 260 14.56 16.96 53.36
C TYR A 260 14.13 18.07 52.39
N ALA A 261 14.99 19.06 52.16
CA ALA A 261 14.75 20.13 51.21
C ALA A 261 14.44 19.58 49.82
N GLN A 262 15.18 18.55 49.41
CA GLN A 262 14.95 17.79 48.19
C GLN A 262 13.56 17.17 48.17
N ALA A 263 13.23 16.36 49.17
CA ALA A 263 11.95 15.66 49.21
C ALA A 263 10.74 16.62 49.18
N VAL A 264 10.81 17.72 49.94
CA VAL A 264 9.73 18.71 49.99
C VAL A 264 9.65 19.54 48.73
N ALA A 265 10.77 20.09 48.24
CA ALA A 265 10.75 20.94 47.06
C ALA A 265 10.29 20.15 45.83
N THR A 266 10.82 18.94 45.62
CA THR A 266 10.45 18.11 44.48
C THR A 266 8.98 17.71 44.54
N ARG A 267 8.45 17.31 45.70
CA ARG A 267 7.02 16.96 45.86
C ARG A 267 6.11 18.17 45.69
N TYR A 268 6.48 19.30 46.30
CA TYR A 268 5.71 20.54 46.21
C TYR A 268 5.62 21.03 44.76
N LEU A 269 6.75 21.06 44.06
CA LEU A 269 6.84 21.51 42.67
C LEU A 269 6.23 20.50 41.68
N ALA A 270 6.26 19.20 41.98
CA ALA A 270 5.64 18.18 41.12
C ALA A 270 4.12 18.37 40.95
N ALA A 271 3.46 18.99 41.92
CA ALA A 271 2.03 19.30 41.87
C ALA A 271 1.69 20.59 41.08
N LEU A 272 2.70 21.34 40.62
CA LEU A 272 2.53 22.65 39.99
C LEU A 272 2.79 22.61 38.49
N THR A 273 1.98 23.35 37.74
CA THR A 273 2.14 23.60 36.30
C THR A 273 2.29 25.11 36.06
N PRO A 274 2.89 25.54 34.93
CA PRO A 274 2.98 26.96 34.59
C PRO A 274 1.63 27.68 34.60
N GLU A 275 0.56 27.00 34.16
CA GLU A 275 -0.81 27.52 34.17
C GLU A 275 -1.36 27.74 35.58
N ASN A 276 -1.09 26.81 36.50
CA ASN A 276 -1.50 26.93 37.90
C ASN A 276 -0.69 28.01 38.61
N ILE A 277 0.62 28.09 38.33
CA ILE A 277 1.52 29.11 38.88
C ILE A 277 1.11 30.51 38.42
N ALA A 278 0.74 30.69 37.14
CA ALA A 278 0.32 32.00 36.62
C ALA A 278 -0.87 32.59 37.41
N ARG A 279 -1.77 31.73 37.92
CA ARG A 279 -2.97 32.11 38.69
C ARG A 279 -2.69 32.34 40.18
N MET A 280 -1.49 32.04 40.67
CA MET A 280 -1.12 32.25 42.07
C MET A 280 -0.75 33.72 42.33
N PRO A 281 -1.22 34.32 43.44
CA PRO A 281 -0.94 35.71 43.78
C PRO A 281 0.48 35.90 44.34
N GLU A 282 1.03 34.90 45.03
CA GLU A 282 2.42 34.91 45.52
C GLU A 282 3.29 34.08 44.58
N LYS A 283 4.46 34.61 44.22
CA LYS A 283 5.44 33.96 43.33
C LYS A 283 6.67 33.45 44.08
N THR A 284 6.83 33.84 45.33
CA THR A 284 7.85 33.32 46.23
C THR A 284 7.15 32.63 47.38
N HIS A 285 7.42 31.35 47.55
CA HIS A 285 6.81 30.54 48.60
C HIS A 285 7.85 30.17 49.64
N ARG A 286 7.56 30.48 50.90
CA ARG A 286 8.39 30.10 52.04
C ARG A 286 7.76 28.94 52.78
N ILE A 287 8.51 27.84 52.88
CA ILE A 287 8.09 26.63 53.60
C ILE A 287 8.97 26.52 54.83
N LYS A 288 8.39 26.86 55.99
CA LYS A 288 9.05 26.78 57.30
C LYS A 288 8.60 25.51 58.03
N VAL A 289 9.55 24.79 58.63
CA VAL A 289 9.27 23.62 59.47
C VAL A 289 9.72 23.91 60.90
N GLU A 290 8.81 23.78 61.86
CA GLU A 290 9.11 23.98 63.28
C GLU A 290 9.08 22.64 64.02
N LYS A 291 10.25 22.18 64.50
CA LYS A 291 10.48 21.09 65.48
C LYS A 291 9.40 19.99 65.54
N THR A 292 9.21 19.27 64.44
CA THR A 292 8.47 18.01 64.43
C THR A 292 9.33 16.90 63.86
N THR A 293 9.08 15.66 64.31
CA THR A 293 9.51 14.45 63.61
C THR A 293 8.94 14.50 62.20
N VAL A 294 9.82 14.50 61.21
CA VAL A 294 9.44 14.58 59.80
C VAL A 294 9.65 13.23 59.17
N THR A 295 8.69 12.77 58.36
CA THR A 295 8.83 11.59 57.50
C THR A 295 9.06 12.02 56.06
N PHE A 296 10.08 11.47 55.41
CA PHE A 296 10.42 11.76 54.01
C PHE A 296 10.90 10.49 53.29
N SER A 297 10.82 10.49 51.96
CA SER A 297 11.32 9.40 51.12
C SER A 297 12.77 9.70 50.73
N LYS A 298 13.68 8.73 50.90
CA LYS A 298 15.07 8.82 50.45
C LYS A 298 15.28 7.85 49.28
N PRO A 299 15.86 8.29 48.16
CA PRO A 299 16.17 7.40 47.05
C PRO A 299 17.30 6.43 47.42
N TYR A 300 17.22 5.20 46.94
CA TYR A 300 18.24 4.17 47.06
C TYR A 300 18.50 3.53 45.71
N THR A 301 19.77 3.45 45.32
CA THR A 301 20.17 2.94 44.00
C THR A 301 21.08 1.74 44.14
N MET A 302 20.77 0.67 43.39
CA MET A 302 21.66 -0.47 43.19
C MET A 302 22.09 -0.53 41.73
N ALA A 303 23.36 -0.78 41.47
CA ALA A 303 23.87 -0.84 40.10
C ALA A 303 24.76 -2.05 39.88
N ALA A 304 24.60 -2.71 38.74
CA ALA A 304 25.43 -3.84 38.33
C ALA A 304 25.79 -3.73 36.84
N ASN A 305 27.01 -4.15 36.49
CA ASN A 305 27.43 -4.25 35.10
C ASN A 305 26.84 -5.49 34.45
N LEU A 306 26.05 -5.32 33.38
CA LEU A 306 25.35 -6.45 32.74
C LEU A 306 26.34 -7.50 32.20
N GLY A 307 27.47 -7.06 31.63
CA GLY A 307 28.51 -7.96 31.12
C GLY A 307 29.10 -8.87 32.20
N SER A 308 29.18 -8.39 33.43
CA SER A 308 29.63 -9.15 34.60
C SER A 308 28.58 -10.16 35.06
N LEU A 309 27.30 -9.77 35.07
CA LEU A 309 26.18 -10.64 35.48
C LEU A 309 26.01 -11.86 34.57
N VAL A 310 26.28 -11.71 33.27
CA VAL A 310 26.10 -12.79 32.27
C VAL A 310 27.40 -13.54 31.98
N LYS A 311 28.48 -13.27 32.71
CA LYS A 311 29.82 -13.81 32.42
C LYS A 311 29.85 -15.33 32.38
N GLU A 312 29.13 -15.98 33.28
CA GLU A 312 29.09 -17.44 33.42
C GLU A 312 28.34 -18.13 32.26
N VAL A 313 27.49 -17.40 31.54
CA VAL A 313 26.59 -17.97 30.52
C VAL A 313 27.02 -17.65 29.08
N ARG A 314 28.13 -16.92 28.89
CA ARG A 314 28.67 -16.49 27.57
C ARG A 314 28.89 -17.65 26.58
N GLY A 315 29.21 -18.84 27.08
CA GLY A 315 29.47 -20.02 26.25
C GLY A 315 28.22 -20.86 25.93
N ASN A 316 27.05 -20.52 26.48
CA ASN A 316 25.84 -21.30 26.27
C ASN A 316 25.09 -20.78 25.03
N LEU A 317 25.01 -21.62 23.98
CA LEU A 317 24.33 -21.30 22.73
C LEU A 317 22.82 -21.03 22.91
N ARG A 318 22.21 -21.46 24.02
CA ARG A 318 20.82 -21.10 24.35
C ARG A 318 20.68 -19.65 24.82
N ASN A 319 21.74 -19.09 25.38
CA ASN A 319 21.77 -17.73 25.91
C ASN A 319 22.40 -16.73 24.91
N PHE A 320 23.25 -17.22 24.00
CA PHE A 320 23.94 -16.41 23.00
C PHE A 320 23.86 -17.04 21.62
N ALA A 321 23.25 -16.34 20.67
CA ALA A 321 23.14 -16.77 19.29
C ALA A 321 23.71 -15.70 18.34
N GLN A 322 24.41 -16.15 17.31
CA GLN A 322 24.74 -15.32 16.15
C GLN A 322 24.08 -15.95 14.92
N VAL A 323 23.20 -15.18 14.27
CA VAL A 323 22.36 -15.66 13.18
C VAL A 323 22.77 -14.94 11.90
N ASN A 324 23.18 -15.70 10.89
CA ASN A 324 23.33 -15.18 9.54
C ASN A 324 21.99 -15.31 8.81
N LEU A 325 21.35 -14.20 8.47
CA LEU A 325 20.06 -14.20 7.76
C LEU A 325 20.18 -14.65 6.30
N ASN A 326 21.40 -14.77 5.76
CA ASN A 326 21.61 -15.42 4.47
C ASN A 326 21.58 -16.95 4.57
N ASP A 327 21.59 -17.54 5.76
CA ASP A 327 21.43 -18.99 5.92
C ASP A 327 20.12 -19.41 5.21
N PRO A 328 20.13 -20.45 4.36
CA PRO A 328 18.97 -20.84 3.58
C PRO A 328 17.70 -21.13 4.39
N PHE A 329 17.82 -21.41 5.69
CA PHE A 329 16.70 -21.51 6.61
C PHE A 329 15.90 -20.20 6.75
N PHE A 330 16.58 -19.06 6.81
CA PHE A 330 15.96 -17.73 6.96
C PHE A 330 15.63 -17.06 5.62
N GLN A 331 15.95 -17.71 4.50
CA GLN A 331 15.54 -17.22 3.19
C GLN A 331 14.06 -17.51 2.97
N HIS A 332 13.32 -16.49 2.55
CA HIS A 332 11.90 -16.60 2.20
C HIS A 332 11.70 -16.54 0.69
N GLN A 333 10.56 -17.04 0.25
CA GLN A 333 10.12 -16.96 -1.12
C GLN A 333 8.68 -16.48 -1.18
N ASP A 334 8.46 -15.49 -2.04
CA ASP A 334 7.14 -14.98 -2.38
C ASP A 334 6.61 -15.70 -3.61
N ILE A 335 5.43 -16.29 -3.49
CA ILE A 335 4.64 -16.78 -4.63
C ILE A 335 3.46 -15.83 -4.82
N SER A 336 3.39 -15.25 -6.02
CA SER A 336 2.33 -14.30 -6.37
C SER A 336 1.21 -14.99 -7.13
N PHE A 337 -0.01 -14.91 -6.62
CA PHE A 337 -1.22 -15.30 -7.33
C PHE A 337 -1.88 -14.05 -7.90
N ILE A 338 -2.11 -14.03 -9.20
CA ILE A 338 -2.62 -12.87 -9.92
C ILE A 338 -3.97 -13.23 -10.51
N LEU A 339 -5.03 -12.56 -10.07
CA LEU A 339 -6.35 -12.70 -10.65
C LEU A 339 -6.43 -11.92 -11.97
N ASP A 340 -6.93 -12.57 -13.02
CA ASP A 340 -7.16 -11.92 -14.31
C ASP A 340 -8.09 -10.69 -14.17
N LEU A 341 -7.76 -9.58 -14.83
CA LEU A 341 -8.46 -8.29 -14.72
C LEU A 341 -9.91 -8.35 -15.22
N GLU A 342 -10.25 -9.31 -16.08
CA GLU A 342 -11.63 -9.56 -16.53
C GLU A 342 -12.57 -9.98 -15.38
N THR A 343 -12.01 -10.37 -14.24
CA THR A 343 -12.74 -10.97 -13.13
C THR A 343 -13.41 -9.96 -12.18
N GLU A 344 -13.04 -8.68 -12.23
CA GLU A 344 -13.64 -7.68 -11.32
C GLU A 344 -15.17 -7.57 -11.53
N GLN A 345 -15.62 -7.60 -12.79
CA GLN A 345 -17.03 -7.45 -13.15
C GLN A 345 -17.88 -8.63 -12.69
N ILE A 346 -17.30 -9.84 -12.61
CA ILE A 346 -18.08 -11.03 -12.26
C ILE A 346 -18.33 -11.17 -10.75
N PHE A 347 -17.59 -10.46 -9.89
CA PHE A 347 -17.87 -10.40 -8.46
C PHE A 347 -19.19 -9.67 -8.14
N GLU A 348 -19.61 -8.74 -9.00
CA GLU A 348 -20.84 -7.99 -8.76
C GLU A 348 -22.10 -8.85 -8.88
N GLU A 349 -22.10 -9.80 -9.81
CA GLU A 349 -23.30 -10.53 -10.20
C GLU A 349 -23.22 -12.04 -9.93
N TYR A 350 -22.03 -12.65 -10.00
CA TYR A 350 -21.93 -14.12 -10.08
C TYR A 350 -21.02 -14.76 -9.03
N VAL A 351 -19.96 -14.07 -8.58
CA VAL A 351 -18.94 -14.62 -7.67
C VAL A 351 -18.97 -13.90 -6.32
N ASN A 352 -18.97 -14.65 -5.22
CA ASN A 352 -18.79 -14.10 -3.86
C ASN A 352 -17.30 -13.88 -3.56
N TYR A 353 -16.50 -14.93 -3.74
CA TYR A 353 -15.06 -14.93 -3.51
C TYR A 353 -14.38 -16.09 -4.25
N ILE A 354 -13.07 -16.03 -4.38
CA ILE A 354 -12.22 -17.05 -4.99
C ILE A 354 -11.15 -17.43 -3.98
N THR A 355 -10.96 -18.72 -3.74
CA THR A 355 -9.93 -19.21 -2.82
C THR A 355 -8.85 -19.94 -3.61
N VAL A 356 -7.60 -19.55 -3.37
CA VAL A 356 -6.43 -20.31 -3.82
C VAL A 356 -5.83 -20.98 -2.61
N ASN A 357 -5.82 -22.31 -2.61
CA ASN A 357 -5.11 -23.09 -1.61
C ASN A 357 -3.72 -23.39 -2.16
N PHE A 358 -2.71 -23.18 -1.34
CA PHE A 358 -1.31 -23.44 -1.63
C PHE A 358 -0.79 -24.52 -0.69
N ARG A 359 0.04 -25.41 -1.21
CA ARG A 359 0.87 -26.28 -0.38
C ARG A 359 2.24 -26.47 -0.98
N LYS A 360 3.21 -26.51 -0.08
CA LYS A 360 4.59 -26.88 -0.36
C LYS A 360 4.93 -28.14 0.42
N ARG A 361 5.16 -29.23 -0.30
CA ARG A 361 5.67 -30.48 0.25
C ARG A 361 7.18 -30.42 0.31
N ARG A 362 7.76 -30.94 1.39
CA ARG A 362 9.22 -30.93 1.59
C ARG A 362 9.75 -32.35 1.77
N ASP A 363 10.98 -32.58 1.30
CA ASP A 363 11.70 -33.84 1.51
C ASP A 363 12.17 -34.00 2.97
N SER A 364 12.38 -32.88 3.66
CA SER A 364 12.73 -32.83 5.08
C SER A 364 12.08 -31.61 5.77
N GLY A 365 11.77 -31.75 7.07
CA GLY A 365 11.04 -30.74 7.82
C GLY A 365 9.51 -30.89 7.69
N HIS A 366 8.78 -29.82 8.01
CA HIS A 366 7.32 -29.81 7.94
C HIS A 366 6.84 -29.22 6.61
N ASP A 367 5.81 -29.84 6.03
CA ASP A 367 5.05 -29.27 4.92
C ASP A 367 4.47 -27.92 5.31
N PHE A 368 4.33 -27.03 4.32
CA PHE A 368 3.71 -25.73 4.48
C PHE A 368 2.40 -25.65 3.69
N GLN A 369 1.36 -25.09 4.28
CA GLN A 369 0.06 -24.89 3.64
C GLN A 369 -0.49 -23.53 4.03
N GLU A 370 -1.07 -22.83 3.07
CA GLU A 370 -1.72 -21.54 3.27
C GLU A 370 -2.81 -21.35 2.21
N ALA A 371 -3.71 -20.39 2.41
CA ALA A 371 -4.68 -20.01 1.40
C ALA A 371 -4.81 -18.49 1.31
N VAL A 372 -5.03 -18.00 0.09
CA VAL A 372 -5.37 -16.60 -0.17
C VAL A 372 -6.76 -16.51 -0.79
N VAL A 373 -7.44 -15.42 -0.50
CA VAL A 373 -8.80 -15.16 -0.97
C VAL A 373 -8.84 -13.87 -1.78
N PHE A 374 -9.55 -13.92 -2.90
CA PHE A 374 -9.95 -12.76 -3.69
C PHE A 374 -11.45 -12.57 -3.52
N ASP A 375 -11.85 -11.41 -3.05
CA ASP A 375 -13.25 -10.98 -3.02
C ASP A 375 -13.34 -9.55 -3.56
N ARG A 376 -14.56 -9.05 -3.75
CA ARG A 376 -14.78 -7.72 -4.31
C ARG A 376 -14.06 -6.60 -3.53
N VAL A 377 -14.09 -6.67 -2.20
CA VAL A 377 -13.54 -5.61 -1.34
C VAL A 377 -12.02 -5.63 -1.42
N SER A 378 -11.43 -6.79 -1.21
CA SER A 378 -9.99 -6.99 -1.21
C SER A 378 -9.37 -6.75 -2.60
N VAL A 379 -10.07 -7.06 -3.70
CA VAL A 379 -9.61 -6.72 -5.06
C VAL A 379 -9.61 -5.21 -5.27
N ARG A 380 -10.64 -4.49 -4.80
CA ARG A 380 -10.72 -3.03 -4.91
C ARG A 380 -9.67 -2.30 -4.07
N GLU A 381 -9.38 -2.81 -2.87
CA GLU A 381 -8.47 -2.15 -1.93
C GLU A 381 -7.00 -2.51 -2.16
N GLN A 382 -6.70 -3.77 -2.49
CA GLN A 382 -5.33 -4.31 -2.56
C GLN A 382 -4.92 -4.73 -3.98
N GLY A 383 -5.83 -4.61 -4.97
CA GLY A 383 -5.63 -5.06 -6.34
C GLY A 383 -5.79 -6.58 -6.52
N CYS A 384 -5.51 -7.04 -7.74
CA CYS A 384 -5.66 -8.44 -8.16
C CYS A 384 -4.47 -9.34 -7.80
N LEU A 385 -3.54 -8.90 -6.96
CA LEU A 385 -2.36 -9.69 -6.59
C LEU A 385 -2.45 -10.12 -5.12
N ARG A 386 -2.19 -11.40 -4.86
CA ARG A 386 -2.01 -11.94 -3.51
C ARG A 386 -0.67 -12.65 -3.42
N LYS A 387 0.01 -12.50 -2.30
CA LYS A 387 1.29 -13.16 -2.04
C LYS A 387 1.14 -14.20 -0.95
N ILE A 388 1.81 -15.32 -1.14
CA ILE A 388 2.08 -16.31 -0.10
C ILE A 388 3.60 -16.32 0.09
N THR A 389 4.04 -16.12 1.32
CA THR A 389 5.47 -16.09 1.67
C THR A 389 5.79 -17.29 2.54
N TYR A 390 6.71 -18.14 2.08
CA TYR A 390 7.13 -19.32 2.84
C TYR A 390 8.66 -19.39 2.96
N ALA A 391 9.15 -20.06 4.00
CA ALA A 391 10.59 -20.27 4.19
C ALA A 391 11.13 -21.29 3.15
N ARG A 392 12.23 -20.97 2.46
CA ARG A 392 12.84 -21.83 1.44
C ARG A 392 13.55 -23.04 2.04
N ALA A 393 14.10 -22.90 3.25
CA ALA A 393 14.78 -23.99 3.96
C ALA A 393 15.85 -24.73 3.11
N GLY A 394 16.59 -24.01 2.26
CA GLY A 394 17.61 -24.60 1.39
C GLY A 394 17.19 -24.92 -0.05
N GLU A 395 15.89 -24.90 -0.36
CA GLU A 395 15.41 -25.25 -1.69
C GLU A 395 15.62 -24.15 -2.73
N ASP A 396 15.75 -24.51 -4.01
CA ASP A 396 15.93 -23.58 -5.14
C ASP A 396 14.79 -22.56 -5.27
N ARG A 397 15.08 -21.41 -5.88
CA ARG A 397 14.12 -20.28 -6.01
C ARG A 397 12.93 -20.59 -6.89
N ASP A 398 12.98 -21.65 -7.66
CA ASP A 398 11.91 -22.11 -8.53
C ASP A 398 11.34 -23.45 -8.06
N ALA A 399 11.63 -23.89 -6.84
CA ALA A 399 11.20 -25.20 -6.35
C ALA A 399 9.67 -25.42 -6.49
N GLU A 400 9.30 -26.62 -6.95
CA GLU A 400 7.90 -26.97 -7.26
C GLU A 400 6.98 -26.80 -6.05
N PHE A 401 5.80 -26.22 -6.26
CA PHE A 401 4.72 -26.18 -5.28
C PHE A 401 3.42 -26.61 -5.93
N GLU A 402 2.38 -26.83 -5.11
CA GLU A 402 1.07 -27.20 -5.57
C GLU A 402 0.03 -26.16 -5.16
N TYR A 403 -0.90 -25.85 -6.06
CA TYR A 403 -2.01 -24.96 -5.77
C TYR A 403 -3.32 -25.50 -6.35
N LYS A 404 -4.45 -25.06 -5.79
CA LYS A 404 -5.78 -25.33 -6.36
C LYS A 404 -6.69 -24.13 -6.18
N VAL A 405 -7.59 -23.91 -7.13
CA VAL A 405 -8.45 -22.74 -7.21
C VAL A 405 -9.90 -23.15 -7.11
N GLN A 406 -10.69 -22.44 -6.31
CA GLN A 406 -12.12 -22.67 -6.20
C GLN A 406 -12.88 -21.34 -6.15
N TRP A 407 -13.97 -21.28 -6.91
CA TRP A 407 -14.85 -20.12 -7.07
C TRP A 407 -16.12 -20.34 -6.25
N SER A 408 -16.41 -19.43 -5.34
CA SER A 408 -17.67 -19.39 -4.61
C SER A 408 -18.67 -18.52 -5.36
N LEU A 409 -19.78 -19.12 -5.81
CA LEU A 409 -20.79 -18.47 -6.64
C LEU A 409 -21.96 -17.96 -5.80
N LYS A 410 -22.59 -16.88 -6.26
CA LYS A 410 -23.85 -16.40 -5.67
C LYS A 410 -24.92 -17.51 -5.75
N GLY A 411 -25.73 -17.61 -4.70
CA GLY A 411 -26.65 -18.74 -4.53
C GLY A 411 -26.04 -19.98 -3.88
N GLY A 412 -24.77 -19.94 -3.45
CA GLY A 412 -24.18 -20.96 -2.57
C GLY A 412 -23.53 -22.15 -3.28
N ASN A 413 -23.28 -22.05 -4.58
CA ASN A 413 -22.60 -23.09 -5.37
C ASN A 413 -21.07 -22.89 -5.39
N LEU A 414 -20.31 -23.97 -5.61
CA LEU A 414 -18.86 -23.93 -5.77
C LEU A 414 -18.46 -24.42 -7.16
N TYR A 415 -17.44 -23.80 -7.77
CA TYR A 415 -16.91 -24.20 -9.07
C TYR A 415 -15.36 -24.21 -9.08
N PRO A 416 -14.72 -25.27 -9.57
CA PRO A 416 -15.28 -26.61 -9.66
C PRO A 416 -15.70 -27.09 -8.26
N GLU A 417 -16.67 -28.00 -8.19
CA GLU A 417 -17.12 -28.58 -6.91
C GLU A 417 -15.97 -29.33 -6.20
N LYS A 418 -15.11 -29.98 -7.00
CA LYS A 418 -13.92 -30.70 -6.53
C LYS A 418 -12.67 -30.18 -7.24
N PRO A 419 -12.00 -29.15 -6.72
CA PRO A 419 -10.79 -28.60 -7.31
C PRO A 419 -9.60 -29.53 -7.13
N GLU A 420 -8.83 -29.72 -8.20
CA GLU A 420 -7.63 -30.57 -8.22
C GLU A 420 -6.36 -29.76 -7.92
N TRP A 421 -5.35 -30.43 -7.35
CA TRP A 421 -4.04 -29.84 -7.12
C TRP A 421 -3.23 -29.79 -8.41
N VAL A 422 -2.74 -28.61 -8.74
CA VAL A 422 -1.90 -28.33 -9.89
C VAL A 422 -0.48 -28.09 -9.40
N LYS A 423 0.49 -28.85 -9.94
CA LYS A 423 1.92 -28.63 -9.72
C LYS A 423 2.40 -27.45 -10.56
N PHE A 424 3.26 -26.62 -9.98
CA PHE A 424 3.80 -25.44 -10.65
C PHE A 424 5.23 -25.14 -10.21
N GLN A 425 6.02 -24.65 -11.16
CA GLN A 425 7.42 -24.25 -10.97
C GLN A 425 7.54 -22.79 -11.42
N GLY A 426 7.83 -21.88 -10.48
CA GLY A 426 7.93 -20.44 -10.77
C GLY A 426 7.56 -19.55 -9.58
N LEU A 427 7.47 -18.24 -9.81
CA LEU A 427 7.21 -17.24 -8.76
C LEU A 427 5.83 -16.58 -8.85
N ALA A 428 5.13 -16.75 -9.97
CA ALA A 428 3.83 -16.13 -10.19
C ALA A 428 2.89 -17.06 -10.96
N VAL A 429 1.64 -17.15 -10.50
CA VAL A 429 0.55 -17.90 -11.12
C VAL A 429 -0.54 -16.92 -11.49
N THR A 430 -0.82 -16.79 -12.78
CA THR A 430 -2.01 -16.08 -13.27
C THR A 430 -3.20 -17.02 -13.23
N LEU A 431 -4.27 -16.60 -12.57
CA LEU A 431 -5.51 -17.32 -12.40
C LEU A 431 -6.49 -16.90 -13.51
N PRO A 432 -6.69 -17.71 -14.56
CA PRO A 432 -7.61 -17.37 -15.63
C PRO A 432 -9.06 -17.39 -15.14
N SER A 433 -9.87 -16.44 -15.60
CA SER A 433 -11.33 -16.52 -15.42
C SER A 433 -11.89 -17.73 -16.21
N PRO A 434 -12.70 -18.62 -15.60
CA PRO A 434 -13.32 -19.75 -16.30
C PRO A 434 -14.43 -19.33 -17.27
N VAL A 435 -14.91 -18.09 -17.15
CA VAL A 435 -16.01 -17.52 -17.93
C VAL A 435 -15.55 -16.25 -18.66
N LYS A 436 -16.19 -15.92 -19.78
CA LYS A 436 -15.99 -14.68 -20.53
C LYS A 436 -17.32 -13.95 -20.74
N LEU A 437 -17.26 -12.62 -20.78
CA LEU A 437 -18.40 -11.79 -21.15
C LEU A 437 -18.50 -11.72 -22.67
N VAL A 438 -19.67 -12.07 -23.20
CA VAL A 438 -19.97 -12.02 -24.63
C VAL A 438 -21.24 -11.19 -24.85
N GLU A 439 -21.29 -10.47 -25.97
CA GLU A 439 -22.48 -9.74 -26.40
C GLU A 439 -23.17 -10.54 -27.51
N VAL A 440 -24.35 -11.07 -27.21
CA VAL A 440 -25.21 -11.73 -28.19
C VAL A 440 -26.02 -10.67 -28.90
N ILE A 441 -25.78 -10.52 -30.19
CA ILE A 441 -26.46 -9.61 -31.09
C ILE A 441 -27.60 -10.36 -31.77
N ILE A 442 -28.78 -9.76 -31.79
CA ILE A 442 -29.98 -10.27 -32.45
C ILE A 442 -30.37 -9.28 -33.54
N ASP A 443 -30.31 -9.74 -34.79
CA ASP A 443 -30.62 -8.96 -35.98
C ASP A 443 -31.88 -9.49 -36.66
N ALA A 444 -32.92 -8.66 -36.73
CA ALA A 444 -34.17 -8.97 -37.41
C ALA A 444 -34.48 -7.94 -38.53
N ASN A 445 -33.45 -7.36 -39.14
CA ASN A 445 -33.57 -6.32 -40.19
C ASN A 445 -34.00 -6.85 -41.58
N SER A 446 -34.76 -7.94 -41.64
CA SER A 446 -35.35 -8.42 -42.90
C SER A 446 -36.72 -7.77 -43.15
N PRO A 447 -37.11 -7.48 -44.42
CA PRO A 447 -38.43 -6.96 -44.76
C PRO A 447 -39.61 -7.77 -44.19
N GLU A 448 -39.42 -9.07 -43.96
CA GLU A 448 -40.42 -9.97 -43.39
C GLU A 448 -40.86 -9.58 -41.97
N PHE A 449 -39.97 -8.94 -41.19
CA PHE A 449 -40.27 -8.48 -39.83
C PHE A 449 -41.00 -7.13 -39.76
N ARG A 450 -41.24 -6.47 -40.90
CA ARG A 450 -42.02 -5.22 -41.00
C ARG A 450 -43.53 -5.45 -41.12
N ASP A 451 -43.98 -6.69 -41.08
CA ASP A 451 -45.41 -7.01 -41.04
C ASP A 451 -46.07 -6.46 -39.75
N SER A 452 -47.05 -5.57 -39.93
CA SER A 452 -47.82 -4.94 -38.84
C SER A 452 -48.57 -5.92 -37.90
N ARG A 453 -48.69 -7.19 -38.29
CA ARG A 453 -49.25 -8.27 -37.47
C ARG A 453 -48.24 -8.82 -36.47
N LEU A 454 -46.94 -8.58 -36.66
CA LEU A 454 -45.89 -8.95 -35.72
C LEU A 454 -45.75 -7.87 -34.64
N ARG A 455 -45.79 -8.27 -33.37
CA ARG A 455 -45.72 -7.34 -32.22
C ARG A 455 -44.35 -7.34 -31.56
N ALA A 456 -43.72 -8.50 -31.48
CA ALA A 456 -42.41 -8.67 -30.87
C ALA A 456 -41.74 -9.94 -31.36
N LEU A 457 -40.42 -9.90 -31.39
CA LEU A 457 -39.54 -11.05 -31.48
C LEU A 457 -38.98 -11.34 -30.08
N VAL A 458 -39.07 -12.58 -29.63
CA VAL A 458 -38.50 -13.05 -28.36
C VAL A 458 -37.40 -14.05 -28.69
N ALA A 459 -36.14 -13.61 -28.58
CA ALA A 459 -35.00 -14.49 -28.67
C ALA A 459 -34.78 -15.16 -27.30
N GLU A 460 -34.85 -16.48 -27.27
CA GLU A 460 -34.47 -17.27 -26.09
C GLU A 460 -33.11 -17.91 -26.35
N LEU A 461 -32.25 -17.88 -25.35
CA LEU A 461 -30.86 -18.32 -25.38
C LEU A 461 -30.66 -19.39 -24.31
N LYS A 462 -29.91 -20.44 -24.64
CA LYS A 462 -29.41 -21.48 -23.73
C LYS A 462 -27.90 -21.54 -23.84
N TYR A 463 -27.17 -21.49 -22.73
CA TYR A 463 -25.70 -21.47 -22.72
C TYR A 463 -25.11 -22.08 -21.45
N SER A 464 -23.87 -22.57 -21.51
CA SER A 464 -23.15 -23.03 -20.32
C SER A 464 -22.55 -21.88 -19.51
N LEU A 465 -22.81 -21.87 -18.20
CA LEU A 465 -22.20 -20.97 -17.21
C LEU A 465 -21.81 -21.76 -15.96
N PHE A 466 -20.52 -21.75 -15.62
CA PHE A 466 -19.90 -22.57 -14.56
C PHE A 466 -20.30 -24.06 -14.65
N GLY A 467 -20.35 -24.59 -15.87
CA GLY A 467 -20.69 -25.98 -16.17
C GLY A 467 -22.17 -26.33 -16.09
N LYS A 468 -23.06 -25.37 -15.76
CA LYS A 468 -24.53 -25.54 -15.74
C LYS A 468 -25.18 -24.87 -16.95
N GLU A 469 -26.29 -25.42 -17.44
CA GLU A 469 -27.09 -24.77 -18.48
C GLU A 469 -27.89 -23.62 -17.88
N GLU A 470 -27.75 -22.43 -18.45
CA GLU A 470 -28.47 -21.21 -18.10
C GLU A 470 -29.34 -20.74 -19.28
N GLU A 471 -30.44 -20.06 -18.95
CA GLU A 471 -31.38 -19.51 -19.93
C GLU A 471 -31.50 -17.99 -19.83
N ALA A 472 -31.56 -17.33 -20.98
CA ALA A 472 -31.81 -15.90 -21.06
C ALA A 472 -32.82 -15.59 -22.16
N GLN A 473 -33.65 -14.57 -21.95
CA GLN A 473 -34.53 -14.03 -22.99
C GLN A 473 -34.19 -12.58 -23.33
N VAL A 474 -34.39 -12.23 -24.59
CA VAL A 474 -34.33 -10.87 -25.14
C VAL A 474 -35.61 -10.62 -25.90
N VAL A 475 -36.28 -9.51 -25.59
CA VAL A 475 -37.54 -9.13 -26.24
C VAL A 475 -37.29 -7.88 -27.08
N MET A 476 -37.51 -8.00 -28.38
CA MET A 476 -37.46 -6.92 -29.34
C MET A 476 -38.88 -6.60 -29.80
N ARG A 477 -39.33 -5.35 -29.61
CA ARG A 477 -40.64 -4.90 -30.10
C ARG A 477 -40.56 -4.58 -31.58
N LEU A 478 -41.55 -5.03 -32.33
CA LEU A 478 -41.67 -4.80 -33.77
C LEU A 478 -42.77 -3.77 -34.01
N THR A 479 -42.41 -2.61 -34.56
CA THR A 479 -43.27 -1.43 -34.69
C THR A 479 -43.89 -1.26 -36.08
N GLY A 480 -43.51 -2.10 -37.03
CA GLY A 480 -43.80 -1.96 -38.47
C GLY A 480 -42.78 -1.09 -39.23
N GLU A 481 -42.09 -0.17 -38.54
CA GLU A 481 -41.12 0.77 -39.11
C GLU A 481 -39.85 0.85 -38.24
N GLY A 482 -38.69 1.03 -38.89
CA GLY A 482 -37.37 1.13 -38.23
C GLY A 482 -36.45 -0.09 -38.43
N ASP A 483 -35.27 -0.01 -37.83
CA ASP A 483 -34.29 -1.10 -37.77
C ASP A 483 -34.50 -1.94 -36.50
N TYR A 484 -34.65 -3.24 -36.67
CA TYR A 484 -34.87 -4.24 -35.65
C TYR A 484 -33.57 -4.93 -35.27
N PHE A 485 -32.86 -4.30 -34.34
CA PHE A 485 -31.58 -4.76 -33.82
C PHE A 485 -31.53 -4.61 -32.30
N THR A 486 -31.02 -5.62 -31.59
CA THR A 486 -30.81 -5.55 -30.14
C THR A 486 -29.65 -6.44 -29.72
N SER A 487 -29.13 -6.24 -28.52
CA SER A 487 -28.08 -7.08 -27.97
C SER A 487 -28.29 -7.38 -26.48
N LYS A 488 -27.68 -8.47 -26.02
CA LYS A 488 -27.62 -8.82 -24.60
C LYS A 488 -26.24 -9.33 -24.24
N LYS A 489 -25.66 -8.76 -23.19
CA LYS A 489 -24.43 -9.27 -22.59
C LYS A 489 -24.76 -10.46 -21.69
N ILE A 490 -24.03 -11.56 -21.87
CA ILE A 490 -24.10 -12.77 -21.04
C ILE A 490 -22.70 -13.25 -20.70
N LEU A 491 -22.54 -13.95 -19.57
CA LEU A 491 -21.33 -14.70 -19.28
C LEU A 491 -21.48 -16.12 -19.81
N VAL A 492 -20.44 -16.64 -20.46
CA VAL A 492 -20.38 -18.01 -20.96
C VAL A 492 -19.07 -18.66 -20.55
N ASP A 493 -19.06 -19.98 -20.38
CA ASP A 493 -17.85 -20.76 -20.10
C ASP A 493 -16.82 -20.59 -21.24
N LYS A 494 -15.55 -20.28 -20.91
CA LYS A 494 -14.51 -20.07 -21.95
C LYS A 494 -14.27 -21.35 -22.78
N GLU A 495 -14.36 -22.51 -22.14
CA GLU A 495 -14.11 -23.83 -22.74
C GLU A 495 -15.33 -24.45 -23.45
N ARG A 496 -16.53 -23.86 -23.31
CA ARG A 496 -17.76 -24.36 -23.95
C ARG A 496 -18.42 -23.26 -24.79
N GLN A 497 -18.55 -23.50 -26.09
CA GLN A 497 -19.20 -22.58 -27.04
C GLN A 497 -20.52 -23.17 -27.53
N ASP A 498 -21.36 -23.56 -26.59
CA ASP A 498 -22.60 -24.32 -26.81
C ASP A 498 -23.87 -23.46 -26.80
N LEU A 499 -23.76 -22.19 -27.23
CA LEU A 499 -24.90 -21.28 -27.32
C LEU A 499 -25.94 -21.85 -28.29
N LYS A 500 -27.13 -22.10 -27.76
CA LYS A 500 -28.33 -22.42 -28.53
C LYS A 500 -29.30 -21.27 -28.45
N TYR A 501 -30.07 -21.06 -29.49
CA TYR A 501 -31.06 -20.00 -29.54
C TYR A 501 -32.34 -20.45 -30.25
N ARG A 502 -33.43 -19.73 -30.00
CA ARG A 502 -34.64 -19.80 -30.82
C ARG A 502 -35.34 -18.45 -30.88
N PHE A 503 -36.02 -18.20 -31.99
CA PHE A 503 -36.74 -16.97 -32.24
C PHE A 503 -38.25 -17.20 -32.19
N ASN A 504 -38.86 -16.84 -31.07
CA ASN A 504 -40.31 -16.91 -30.94
C ASN A 504 -40.94 -15.59 -31.35
N VAL A 505 -42.09 -15.63 -32.00
CA VAL A 505 -42.73 -14.44 -32.56
C VAL A 505 -44.09 -14.22 -31.89
N LEU A 506 -44.37 -13.01 -31.44
CA LEU A 506 -45.67 -12.62 -30.94
C LEU A 506 -46.51 -12.03 -32.08
N HIS A 507 -47.45 -12.81 -32.61
CA HIS A 507 -48.35 -12.43 -33.69
C HIS A 507 -49.69 -11.93 -33.13
N ARG A 508 -50.24 -10.85 -33.72
CA ARG A 508 -51.47 -10.19 -33.28
C ARG A 508 -52.70 -11.11 -33.29
N GLU A 509 -52.75 -12.03 -34.24
CA GLU A 509 -53.89 -12.94 -34.45
C GLU A 509 -53.61 -14.40 -34.04
N LYS A 510 -52.37 -14.86 -34.17
CA LYS A 510 -51.99 -16.27 -33.93
C LYS A 510 -51.40 -16.49 -32.53
N GLY A 511 -51.25 -15.42 -31.74
CA GLY A 511 -50.59 -15.48 -30.44
C GLY A 511 -49.08 -15.71 -30.57
N ARG A 512 -48.49 -16.41 -29.60
CA ARG A 512 -47.06 -16.71 -29.60
C ARG A 512 -46.78 -17.92 -30.49
N VAL A 513 -46.01 -17.73 -31.54
CA VAL A 513 -45.52 -18.78 -32.44
C VAL A 513 -44.11 -19.14 -32.01
N TYR A 514 -43.86 -20.42 -31.78
CA TYR A 514 -42.58 -20.92 -31.28
C TYR A 514 -41.73 -21.43 -32.45
N ALA A 515 -40.43 -21.18 -32.38
CA ALA A 515 -39.45 -21.79 -33.27
C ALA A 515 -38.71 -22.94 -32.56
N ASP A 516 -38.07 -23.78 -33.37
CA ASP A 516 -37.17 -24.82 -32.87
C ASP A 516 -35.85 -24.21 -32.38
N TRP A 517 -35.14 -24.98 -31.56
CA TRP A 517 -33.80 -24.61 -31.09
C TRP A 517 -32.75 -24.83 -32.16
N GLU A 518 -31.92 -23.82 -32.39
CA GLU A 518 -30.78 -23.83 -33.29
C GLU A 518 -29.47 -23.71 -32.50
N SER A 519 -28.40 -24.31 -33.01
CA SER A 519 -27.03 -24.08 -32.52
C SER A 519 -26.47 -22.82 -33.15
N SER A 520 -25.75 -22.00 -32.39
CA SER A 520 -25.05 -20.84 -32.96
C SER A 520 -23.69 -21.17 -33.54
N ASP A 521 -23.20 -22.40 -33.35
CA ASP A 521 -21.87 -22.86 -33.79
C ASP A 521 -20.74 -21.90 -33.35
N GLY A 522 -20.89 -21.31 -32.16
CA GLY A 522 -19.93 -20.37 -31.57
C GLY A 522 -20.09 -18.92 -32.03
N LEU A 523 -21.06 -18.61 -32.89
CA LEU A 523 -21.39 -17.24 -33.28
C LEU A 523 -22.25 -16.56 -32.20
N TYR A 524 -21.98 -15.29 -31.95
CA TYR A 524 -22.78 -14.43 -31.06
C TYR A 524 -23.60 -13.40 -31.84
N TYR A 525 -23.56 -13.44 -33.17
CA TYR A 525 -24.43 -12.65 -34.04
C TYR A 525 -25.49 -13.57 -34.63
N LEU A 526 -26.74 -13.38 -34.22
CA LEU A 526 -27.86 -14.25 -34.54
C LEU A 526 -28.82 -13.52 -35.47
N MET A 527 -28.96 -14.03 -36.69
CA MET A 527 -29.90 -13.49 -37.68
C MET A 527 -31.27 -14.16 -37.49
N ALA A 528 -32.27 -13.37 -37.14
CA ALA A 528 -33.63 -13.83 -36.96
C ALA A 528 -34.26 -14.23 -38.30
N ARG A 529 -35.03 -15.30 -38.27
CA ARG A 529 -35.85 -15.77 -39.39
C ARG A 529 -37.26 -16.04 -38.88
N LEU A 530 -38.27 -15.69 -39.67
CA LEU A 530 -39.64 -16.07 -39.32
C LEU A 530 -39.83 -17.59 -39.41
N PRO A 531 -40.57 -18.20 -38.46
CA PRO A 531 -41.03 -19.58 -38.61
C PRO A 531 -41.75 -19.78 -39.95
N GLU A 532 -41.57 -20.95 -40.60
CA GLU A 532 -42.15 -21.24 -41.92
C GLU A 532 -43.67 -21.01 -41.97
N GLU A 533 -44.38 -21.24 -40.86
CA GLU A 533 -45.82 -21.00 -40.71
C GLU A 533 -46.25 -19.52 -40.82
N LEU A 534 -45.30 -18.60 -40.72
CA LEU A 534 -45.47 -17.14 -40.84
C LEU A 534 -44.80 -16.57 -42.10
N ALA A 535 -43.97 -17.34 -42.80
CA ALA A 535 -43.36 -16.92 -44.06
C ALA A 535 -44.42 -16.84 -45.17
N ALA A 536 -44.51 -15.70 -45.88
CA ALA A 536 -45.43 -15.56 -47.01
C ALA A 536 -44.96 -16.43 -48.21
N PRO A 537 -45.87 -16.99 -49.03
CA PRO A 537 -45.48 -17.74 -50.21
C PRO A 537 -44.77 -16.83 -51.21
N SER A 538 -43.58 -17.26 -51.63
CA SER A 538 -42.68 -16.55 -52.55
C SER A 538 -43.34 -16.30 -53.92
N ALA A 539 -43.35 -15.04 -54.38
CA ALA A 539 -43.75 -14.66 -55.73
C ALA A 539 -42.53 -14.22 -56.57
N PRO A 540 -42.45 -14.57 -57.87
CA PRO A 540 -41.23 -14.42 -58.67
C PRO A 540 -41.08 -13.04 -59.34
N LEU A 541 -39.82 -12.65 -59.53
CA LEU A 541 -39.36 -11.48 -60.29
C LEU A 541 -39.84 -11.51 -61.75
N LEU A 542 -40.50 -10.45 -62.22
CA LEU A 542 -40.66 -10.15 -63.66
C LEU A 542 -40.59 -8.64 -63.95
N ALA A 543 -40.05 -8.35 -65.13
CA ALA A 543 -39.50 -7.09 -65.59
C ALA A 543 -40.47 -6.17 -66.36
N ASN A 544 -40.16 -4.87 -66.30
CA ASN A 544 -40.25 -3.80 -67.30
C ASN A 544 -41.57 -3.12 -67.76
N ARG A 545 -41.50 -1.78 -67.65
CA ARG A 545 -41.89 -0.67 -68.57
C ARG A 545 -43.29 -0.02 -68.53
N ALA A 546 -43.29 1.19 -67.94
CA ALA A 546 -43.70 2.51 -68.47
C ALA A 546 -45.09 2.73 -69.12
N ALA A 547 -45.93 3.61 -68.55
CA ALA A 547 -46.03 5.05 -68.93
C ALA A 547 -47.38 5.72 -68.50
N ALA A 548 -47.24 6.92 -67.92
CA ALA A 548 -48.12 8.10 -67.94
C ALA A 548 -49.50 8.14 -67.22
N SER A 549 -49.62 8.93 -66.15
CA SER A 549 -50.19 10.30 -66.15
C SER A 549 -50.32 10.91 -64.72
N SER A 550 -49.84 12.15 -64.56
CA SER A 550 -49.79 13.01 -63.34
C SER A 550 -51.17 13.64 -62.98
N PRO A 551 -51.35 14.54 -61.95
CA PRO A 551 -50.38 15.12 -61.00
C PRO A 551 -50.81 15.28 -59.51
N ASP A 552 -49.81 15.65 -58.70
CA ASP A 552 -49.80 16.38 -57.41
C ASP A 552 -50.38 15.77 -56.12
N ALA A 553 -49.47 15.28 -55.25
CA ALA A 553 -49.19 15.90 -53.95
C ALA A 553 -47.94 15.28 -53.27
N GLY A 554 -46.88 16.08 -53.08
CA GLY A 554 -45.93 15.95 -51.96
C GLY A 554 -44.82 14.89 -52.08
N SER A 555 -43.71 15.24 -52.74
CA SER A 555 -42.44 14.50 -52.67
C SER A 555 -41.81 14.59 -51.28
N GLY A 556 -41.78 13.47 -50.56
CA GLY A 556 -40.87 13.22 -49.43
C GLY A 556 -39.93 12.09 -49.79
N THR A 557 -38.95 12.34 -50.65
CA THR A 557 -37.84 11.42 -50.90
C THR A 557 -36.94 11.39 -49.67
N GLY A 558 -36.87 10.24 -48.98
CA GLY A 558 -35.80 9.98 -48.02
C GLY A 558 -34.46 9.95 -48.76
N HIS A 559 -33.70 11.03 -48.66
CA HIS A 559 -32.32 11.11 -49.13
C HIS A 559 -31.49 10.01 -48.45
N LEU A 560 -30.89 9.11 -49.24
CA LEU A 560 -29.62 8.50 -48.83
C LEU A 560 -28.62 9.67 -48.73
N LEU A 561 -28.26 10.06 -47.50
CA LEU A 561 -27.25 11.10 -47.25
C LEU A 561 -25.91 10.60 -47.81
N SER A 562 -25.47 11.18 -48.93
CA SER A 562 -24.11 10.99 -49.43
C SER A 562 -23.18 11.95 -48.70
N PHE A 563 -22.49 11.46 -47.68
CA PHE A 563 -21.47 12.22 -46.97
C PHE A 563 -20.20 12.26 -47.83
N ASN A 564 -20.08 13.27 -48.69
CA ASN A 564 -18.91 13.47 -49.53
C ASN A 564 -18.09 14.67 -49.02
N ARG A 565 -16.84 14.42 -48.62
CA ARG A 565 -15.91 15.47 -48.21
C ARG A 565 -15.11 15.97 -49.39
N GLN A 566 -14.91 17.29 -49.46
CA GLN A 566 -14.16 17.92 -50.55
C GLN A 566 -12.64 17.86 -50.35
N GLY A 567 -12.16 17.74 -49.10
CA GLY A 567 -10.73 17.68 -48.79
C GLY A 567 -10.12 16.28 -48.93
N LYS A 568 -8.87 16.22 -49.40
CA LYS A 568 -8.13 14.95 -49.52
C LYS A 568 -7.54 14.53 -48.17
N ASP A 569 -8.04 13.43 -47.62
CA ASP A 569 -7.53 12.84 -46.40
C ASP A 569 -6.15 12.21 -46.61
N ARG A 570 -5.26 12.38 -45.64
CA ARG A 570 -3.85 11.94 -45.68
C ARG A 570 -3.52 11.13 -44.43
N ALA A 571 -2.67 10.12 -44.59
CA ALA A 571 -2.08 9.41 -43.45
C ALA A 571 -0.56 9.29 -43.62
N LEU A 572 0.18 9.68 -42.59
CA LEU A 572 1.62 9.44 -42.50
C LEU A 572 1.86 8.39 -41.41
N LEU A 573 2.42 7.26 -41.81
CA LEU A 573 2.69 6.13 -40.94
C LEU A 573 4.19 5.98 -40.74
N ILE A 574 4.64 6.12 -39.50
CA ILE A 574 6.03 6.06 -39.07
C ILE A 574 6.20 4.77 -38.28
N ALA A 575 6.95 3.82 -38.83
CA ALA A 575 7.13 2.50 -38.24
C ALA A 575 8.62 2.19 -38.10
N VAL A 576 9.03 1.83 -36.88
CA VAL A 576 10.42 1.47 -36.57
C VAL A 576 10.45 0.04 -36.03
N GLY A 577 11.02 -0.87 -36.81
CA GLY A 577 11.30 -2.24 -36.43
C GLY A 577 12.77 -2.47 -36.06
N ASP A 578 13.69 -1.77 -36.72
CA ASP A 578 15.13 -1.96 -36.55
C ASP A 578 15.81 -0.71 -35.97
N TYR A 579 16.80 -0.93 -35.09
CA TYR A 579 17.48 0.12 -34.33
C TYR A 579 19.00 -0.02 -34.43
N ASP A 580 19.70 1.11 -34.61
CA ASP A 580 21.15 1.15 -34.82
C ASP A 580 21.94 0.73 -33.56
N GLN A 581 21.36 0.92 -32.37
CA GLN A 581 22.01 0.66 -31.07
C GLN A 581 22.01 -0.81 -30.62
N GLY A 582 21.59 -1.74 -31.49
CA GLY A 582 21.70 -3.19 -31.26
C GLY A 582 21.01 -3.67 -29.98
N GLN A 583 21.77 -4.28 -29.05
CA GLN A 583 21.22 -4.89 -27.82
C GLN A 583 20.51 -3.89 -26.89
N ALA A 584 20.74 -2.58 -27.02
CA ALA A 584 20.07 -1.58 -26.21
C ALA A 584 18.59 -1.39 -26.57
N TYR A 585 18.22 -1.58 -27.85
CA TYR A 585 16.84 -1.56 -28.33
C TYR A 585 16.60 -2.76 -29.23
N LYS A 586 15.91 -3.77 -28.68
CA LYS A 586 15.59 -5.01 -29.39
C LYS A 586 14.76 -4.72 -30.64
N ALA A 587 15.12 -5.34 -31.77
CA ALA A 587 14.34 -5.25 -33.00
C ALA A 587 12.90 -5.78 -32.81
N LEU A 588 11.94 -5.10 -33.43
CA LEU A 588 10.51 -5.39 -33.40
C LEU A 588 10.05 -5.90 -34.78
N GLY A 589 9.41 -7.07 -34.82
CA GLY A 589 9.03 -7.71 -36.09
C GLY A 589 7.73 -7.20 -36.73
N ASN A 590 6.88 -6.47 -36.00
CA ASN A 590 5.51 -6.14 -36.43
C ASN A 590 5.26 -4.68 -36.85
N PRO A 591 5.93 -3.63 -36.29
CA PRO A 591 5.57 -2.24 -36.56
C PRO A 591 5.44 -1.89 -38.05
N ILE A 592 6.37 -2.39 -38.87
CA ILE A 592 6.36 -2.16 -40.32
C ILE A 592 5.18 -2.88 -40.97
N THR A 593 4.95 -4.16 -40.65
CA THR A 593 3.83 -4.94 -41.19
C THR A 593 2.46 -4.35 -40.82
N ASP A 594 2.31 -3.89 -39.58
CA ASP A 594 1.07 -3.28 -39.10
C ASP A 594 0.81 -1.93 -39.79
N ALA A 595 1.85 -1.11 -39.96
CA ALA A 595 1.75 0.14 -40.71
C ALA A 595 1.32 -0.11 -42.16
N TRP A 596 1.90 -1.11 -42.84
CA TRP A 596 1.46 -1.48 -44.19
C TRP A 596 0.00 -1.92 -44.25
N ALA A 597 -0.44 -2.74 -43.31
CA ALA A 597 -1.81 -3.24 -43.28
C ALA A 597 -2.82 -2.10 -43.03
N ILE A 598 -2.52 -1.19 -42.10
CA ILE A 598 -3.35 -0.01 -41.80
C ILE A 598 -3.35 0.95 -42.98
N ALA A 599 -2.19 1.24 -43.59
CA ALA A 599 -2.09 2.11 -44.75
C ALA A 599 -2.92 1.56 -45.92
N SER A 600 -2.82 0.26 -46.19
CA SER A 600 -3.60 -0.38 -47.26
C SER A 600 -5.11 -0.29 -47.01
N GLU A 601 -5.55 -0.47 -45.76
CA GLU A 601 -6.97 -0.36 -45.40
C GLU A 601 -7.46 1.08 -45.54
N LEU A 602 -6.69 2.06 -45.05
CA LEU A 602 -7.00 3.49 -45.16
C LEU A 602 -7.06 3.95 -46.63
N ALA A 603 -6.14 3.49 -47.47
CA ALA A 603 -6.15 3.80 -48.90
C ALA A 603 -7.31 3.13 -49.64
N GLY A 604 -7.51 1.82 -49.42
CA GLY A 604 -8.47 1.01 -50.17
C GLY A 604 -9.93 1.23 -49.78
N SER A 605 -10.21 1.28 -48.48
CA SER A 605 -11.58 1.36 -47.96
C SER A 605 -12.03 2.79 -47.67
N PHE A 606 -11.10 3.72 -47.39
CA PHE A 606 -11.40 5.06 -46.90
C PHE A 606 -10.84 6.20 -47.77
N GLY A 607 -10.12 5.88 -48.85
CA GLY A 607 -9.63 6.86 -49.82
C GLY A 607 -8.51 7.79 -49.33
N PHE A 608 -7.85 7.48 -48.22
CA PHE A 608 -6.71 8.26 -47.73
C PHE A 608 -5.52 8.20 -48.70
N GLN A 609 -4.78 9.29 -48.82
CA GLN A 609 -3.43 9.26 -49.40
C GLN A 609 -2.44 8.87 -48.31
N THR A 610 -1.92 7.66 -48.36
CA THR A 610 -1.03 7.10 -47.35
C THR A 610 0.44 7.19 -47.74
N GLU A 611 1.28 7.53 -46.79
CA GLU A 611 2.74 7.54 -46.91
C GLU A 611 3.35 6.80 -45.72
N ILE A 612 4.32 5.91 -45.96
CA ILE A 612 4.95 5.07 -44.94
C ILE A 612 6.43 5.44 -44.84
N MET A 613 6.94 5.61 -43.62
CA MET A 613 8.36 5.76 -43.30
C MET A 613 8.81 4.55 -42.48
N GLU A 614 9.62 3.70 -43.09
CA GLU A 614 10.18 2.50 -42.45
C GLU A 614 11.56 2.79 -41.86
N ASN A 615 11.74 2.45 -40.59
CA ASN A 615 12.97 2.67 -39.82
C ASN A 615 13.57 4.08 -40.00
N PRO A 616 12.80 5.19 -39.96
CA PRO A 616 13.39 6.51 -40.16
C PRO A 616 14.22 6.95 -38.95
N THR A 617 15.22 7.79 -39.22
CA THR A 617 15.97 8.55 -38.22
C THR A 617 15.13 9.70 -37.66
N ARG A 618 15.54 10.25 -36.52
CA ARG A 618 14.92 11.45 -35.93
C ARG A 618 14.89 12.62 -36.92
N GLN A 619 15.98 12.81 -37.66
CA GLN A 619 16.09 13.89 -38.64
C GLN A 619 15.11 13.71 -39.80
N GLU A 620 14.97 12.49 -40.32
CA GLU A 620 14.01 12.18 -41.40
C GLU A 620 12.57 12.40 -40.95
N ILE A 621 12.19 11.92 -39.76
CA ILE A 621 10.84 12.16 -39.19
C ILE A 621 10.59 13.65 -39.04
N LYS A 622 11.57 14.39 -38.50
CA LYS A 622 11.46 15.84 -38.31
C LYS A 622 11.22 16.57 -39.62
N GLN A 623 12.06 16.30 -40.62
CA GLN A 623 11.95 16.92 -41.94
C GLN A 623 10.60 16.61 -42.59
N LYS A 624 10.10 15.37 -42.44
CA LYS A 624 8.79 14.98 -42.98
C LYS A 624 7.64 15.75 -42.31
N LEU A 625 7.63 15.83 -40.98
CA LEU A 625 6.58 16.56 -40.25
C LEU A 625 6.63 18.07 -40.54
N GLU A 626 7.83 18.66 -40.67
CA GLU A 626 8.00 20.05 -41.08
C GLU A 626 7.52 20.28 -42.53
N ALA A 627 7.77 19.35 -43.44
CA ALA A 627 7.25 19.40 -44.81
C ALA A 627 5.72 19.31 -44.85
N TYR A 628 5.10 18.44 -44.05
CA TYR A 628 3.63 18.39 -43.92
C TYR A 628 3.06 19.71 -43.39
N ALA A 629 3.65 20.26 -42.33
CA ALA A 629 3.25 21.56 -41.78
C ALA A 629 3.32 22.67 -42.85
N GLU A 630 4.42 22.72 -43.61
CA GLU A 630 4.62 23.69 -44.68
C GLU A 630 3.64 23.52 -45.84
N ASN A 631 3.35 22.28 -46.25
CA ASN A 631 2.41 22.00 -47.33
C ASN A 631 0.98 22.41 -46.95
N TYR A 632 0.56 22.21 -45.70
CA TYR A 632 -0.72 22.74 -45.22
C TYR A 632 -0.69 24.27 -45.09
N ARG A 633 0.42 24.86 -44.65
CA ARG A 633 0.56 26.32 -44.51
C ARG A 633 0.51 27.06 -45.85
N THR A 634 1.10 26.48 -46.89
CA THR A 634 1.15 27.04 -48.25
C THR A 634 -0.10 26.75 -49.07
N GLY A 635 -1.01 25.91 -48.55
CA GLY A 635 -2.22 25.48 -49.26
C GLY A 635 -1.97 24.40 -50.31
N GLN A 636 -0.75 23.84 -50.39
CA GLN A 636 -0.48 22.66 -51.22
C GLN A 636 -1.27 21.44 -50.74
N TYR A 637 -1.48 21.32 -49.44
CA TYR A 637 -2.42 20.36 -48.85
C TYR A 637 -3.67 21.11 -48.38
N ASP A 638 -4.83 20.56 -48.72
CA ASP A 638 -6.12 21.13 -48.38
C ASP A 638 -6.34 21.11 -46.85
N PRO A 639 -6.43 22.28 -46.18
CA PRO A 639 -6.64 22.35 -44.73
C PRO A 639 -7.98 21.75 -44.28
N GLU A 640 -8.98 21.62 -45.15
CA GLU A 640 -10.27 20.97 -44.85
C GLU A 640 -10.24 19.44 -44.99
N GLY A 641 -9.11 18.86 -45.42
CA GLY A 641 -8.85 17.42 -45.35
C GLY A 641 -8.42 16.97 -43.95
N GLN A 642 -8.36 15.65 -43.73
CA GLN A 642 -7.89 15.05 -42.48
C GLN A 642 -6.43 14.61 -42.55
N LEU A 643 -5.75 14.62 -41.41
CA LEU A 643 -4.42 14.04 -41.25
C LEU A 643 -4.44 12.99 -40.13
N LEU A 644 -4.09 11.75 -40.47
CA LEU A 644 -3.79 10.70 -39.52
C LEU A 644 -2.27 10.53 -39.39
N LEU A 645 -1.73 10.69 -38.19
CA LEU A 645 -0.33 10.40 -37.90
C LEU A 645 -0.26 9.11 -37.09
N PHE A 646 0.32 8.05 -37.67
CA PHE A 646 0.50 6.76 -37.00
C PHE A 646 1.96 6.56 -36.63
N PHE A 647 2.24 6.24 -35.37
CA PHE A 647 3.57 5.94 -34.86
C PHE A 647 3.58 4.52 -34.29
N SER A 648 4.47 3.64 -34.75
CA SER A 648 4.63 2.30 -34.19
C SER A 648 6.11 1.95 -34.01
N GLY A 649 6.47 1.48 -32.81
CA GLY A 649 7.86 1.20 -32.44
C GLY A 649 8.08 1.28 -30.93
N HIS A 650 9.34 1.36 -30.49
CA HIS A 650 9.68 1.59 -29.09
C HIS A 650 9.36 3.01 -28.63
N GLY A 651 9.07 3.12 -27.33
CA GLY A 651 8.98 4.37 -26.60
C GLY A 651 9.76 4.29 -25.28
N ASP A 652 10.19 5.44 -24.77
CA ASP A 652 10.86 5.55 -23.47
C ASP A 652 10.23 6.71 -22.66
N PHE A 653 10.43 6.71 -21.34
CA PHE A 653 9.94 7.72 -20.42
C PHE A 653 11.04 8.18 -19.47
N ARG A 654 11.41 9.46 -19.57
CA ARG A 654 12.40 10.09 -18.68
C ARG A 654 11.96 11.49 -18.28
N GLN A 655 12.30 11.86 -17.05
CA GLN A 655 12.06 13.20 -16.50
C GLN A 655 10.62 13.71 -16.67
N GLY A 656 9.62 12.82 -16.60
CA GLY A 656 8.20 13.18 -16.74
C GLY A 656 7.69 13.25 -18.18
N ASN A 657 8.53 12.99 -19.20
CA ASN A 657 8.18 13.07 -20.62
C ASN A 657 8.29 11.71 -21.31
N GLY A 658 7.34 11.42 -22.19
CA GLY A 658 7.43 10.29 -23.12
C GLY A 658 8.14 10.66 -24.42
N TYR A 659 8.81 9.66 -24.99
CA TYR A 659 9.59 9.77 -26.22
C TYR A 659 9.21 8.62 -27.15
N PHE A 660 8.98 8.92 -28.43
CA PHE A 660 9.01 7.90 -29.48
C PHE A 660 10.45 7.74 -29.97
N LEU A 661 10.91 6.50 -30.16
CA LEU A 661 12.29 6.18 -30.51
C LEU A 661 12.43 5.93 -32.03
N PRO A 662 13.14 6.80 -32.78
CA PRO A 662 13.54 6.55 -34.16
C PRO A 662 14.65 5.50 -34.24
N ARG A 663 15.04 5.09 -35.47
CA ARG A 663 16.09 4.08 -35.69
C ARG A 663 17.41 4.44 -34.99
N ASP A 664 17.77 5.72 -34.98
CA ASP A 664 19.01 6.30 -34.47
C ASP A 664 18.90 6.80 -33.02
N ALA A 665 17.83 6.43 -32.30
CA ALA A 665 17.68 6.77 -30.89
C ALA A 665 18.85 6.22 -30.07
N ASP A 666 19.44 7.06 -29.22
CA ASP A 666 20.54 6.73 -28.32
C ASP A 666 20.04 6.77 -26.86
N PRO A 667 20.09 5.65 -26.11
CA PRO A 667 19.69 5.63 -24.70
C PRO A 667 20.49 6.57 -23.80
N SER A 668 21.71 6.96 -24.20
CA SER A 668 22.55 7.88 -23.43
C SER A 668 22.16 9.35 -23.62
N ASP A 669 21.52 9.70 -24.74
CA ASP A 669 21.07 11.05 -25.08
C ASP A 669 19.69 11.05 -25.77
N LEU A 670 18.67 10.62 -25.03
CA LEU A 670 17.29 10.55 -25.56
C LEU A 670 16.73 11.91 -25.97
N GLU A 671 17.11 12.99 -25.29
CA GLU A 671 16.59 14.33 -25.60
C GLU A 671 17.02 14.79 -26.99
N ALA A 672 18.29 14.54 -27.36
CA ALA A 672 18.79 14.89 -28.67
C ALA A 672 18.49 13.83 -29.75
N SER A 673 18.33 12.56 -29.38
CA SER A 673 18.19 11.45 -30.35
C SER A 673 16.75 10.93 -30.54
N SER A 674 15.79 11.32 -29.69
CA SER A 674 14.39 10.86 -29.77
C SER A 674 13.36 11.97 -30.01
N LEU A 675 12.09 11.59 -30.17
CA LEU A 675 10.97 12.51 -30.39
C LEU A 675 10.16 12.68 -29.11
N SER A 676 10.45 13.74 -28.34
CA SER A 676 9.71 14.08 -27.11
C SER A 676 8.27 14.54 -27.41
N TYR A 677 7.27 13.89 -26.81
CA TYR A 677 5.87 14.29 -26.99
C TYR A 677 5.61 15.73 -26.56
N ALA A 678 6.30 16.23 -25.52
CA ALA A 678 6.19 17.62 -25.07
C ALA A 678 6.62 18.64 -26.14
N ILE A 679 7.55 18.29 -27.02
CA ILE A 679 8.03 19.14 -28.11
C ILE A 679 7.19 18.97 -29.39
N TRP A 680 6.84 17.72 -29.71
CA TRP A 680 6.19 17.40 -30.98
C TRP A 680 4.69 17.65 -30.98
N ARG A 681 4.01 17.48 -29.85
CA ARG A 681 2.57 17.74 -29.75
C ARG A 681 2.20 19.19 -30.09
N PRO A 682 2.86 20.24 -29.55
CA PRO A 682 2.60 21.62 -29.97
C PRO A 682 2.90 21.89 -31.46
N ARG A 683 3.90 21.21 -32.03
CA ARG A 683 4.24 21.33 -33.46
C ARG A 683 3.16 20.72 -34.36
N ILE A 684 2.65 19.54 -33.97
CA ILE A 684 1.54 18.88 -34.67
C ILE A 684 0.26 19.72 -34.54
N ASP A 685 -0.02 20.23 -33.34
CA ASP A 685 -1.19 21.10 -33.11
C ASP A 685 -1.20 22.35 -34.01
N GLY A 686 -0.02 22.94 -34.21
CA GLY A 686 0.21 24.12 -35.05
C GLY A 686 0.01 23.91 -36.55
N MET A 687 -0.14 22.68 -37.05
CA MET A 687 -0.41 22.44 -38.48
C MET A 687 -1.78 23.03 -38.88
N ALA A 688 -1.87 23.57 -40.10
CA ALA A 688 -3.09 24.24 -40.57
C ALA A 688 -4.23 23.26 -40.92
N CYS A 689 -3.96 21.95 -40.96
CA CYS A 689 -4.98 20.91 -41.11
C CYS A 689 -6.03 21.00 -39.99
N LYS A 690 -7.30 21.02 -40.39
CA LYS A 690 -8.43 21.21 -39.48
C LYS A 690 -8.68 20.00 -38.59
N HIS A 691 -8.46 18.78 -39.10
CA HIS A 691 -8.66 17.54 -38.33
C HIS A 691 -7.40 16.68 -38.29
N ILE A 692 -6.85 16.50 -37.09
CA ILE A 692 -5.68 15.66 -36.86
C ILE A 692 -6.02 14.57 -35.84
N LEU A 693 -5.73 13.33 -36.20
CA LEU A 693 -5.74 12.17 -35.30
C LEU A 693 -4.32 11.63 -35.18
N VAL A 694 -3.79 11.58 -33.95
CA VAL A 694 -2.48 10.98 -33.65
C VAL A 694 -2.69 9.61 -33.02
N VAL A 695 -2.15 8.57 -33.64
CA VAL A 695 -2.25 7.19 -33.18
C VAL A 695 -0.86 6.70 -32.81
N ILE A 696 -0.64 6.34 -31.55
CA ILE A 696 0.68 6.00 -31.02
C ILE A 696 0.66 4.58 -30.45
N ASP A 697 1.30 3.67 -31.17
CA ASP A 697 1.53 2.29 -30.77
C ASP A 697 2.97 2.10 -30.28
N ALA A 698 3.26 2.67 -29.11
CA ALA A 698 4.56 2.59 -28.45
C ALA A 698 4.40 2.62 -26.92
N CYS A 699 5.41 2.15 -26.18
CA CYS A 699 5.44 2.25 -24.72
C CYS A 699 5.32 3.71 -24.26
N PHE A 700 4.66 3.96 -23.12
CA PHE A 700 4.46 5.31 -22.55
C PHE A 700 3.69 6.31 -23.44
N SER A 701 3.01 5.82 -24.47
CA SER A 701 2.25 6.62 -25.45
C SER A 701 1.15 7.49 -24.82
N GLY A 702 0.63 7.10 -23.65
CA GLY A 702 -0.36 7.87 -22.89
C GLY A 702 0.15 9.20 -22.31
N THR A 703 1.47 9.38 -22.26
CA THR A 703 2.09 10.64 -21.82
C THR A 703 2.08 11.72 -22.91
N PHE A 704 1.55 11.41 -24.09
CA PHE A 704 1.14 12.42 -25.06
C PHE A 704 0.07 13.38 -24.48
N ASP A 705 -0.70 12.93 -23.49
CA ASP A 705 -1.58 13.77 -22.68
C ASP A 705 -0.81 14.46 -21.54
N GLU A 706 -0.96 15.79 -21.45
CA GLU A 706 -0.27 16.60 -20.45
C GLU A 706 -0.70 16.26 -19.02
N LYS A 707 -1.97 15.90 -18.84
CA LYS A 707 -2.54 15.60 -17.52
C LYS A 707 -2.02 14.24 -17.01
N ILE A 708 -1.80 13.29 -17.92
CA ILE A 708 -1.25 11.96 -17.60
C ILE A 708 0.26 12.02 -17.37
N ALA A 709 0.99 12.90 -18.06
CA ALA A 709 2.39 13.17 -17.77
C ALA A 709 2.59 13.62 -16.30
N MET A 710 1.68 14.44 -15.75
CA MET A 710 1.81 15.09 -14.44
C MET A 710 1.10 14.41 -13.25
N ARG A 711 0.01 13.63 -13.39
CA ARG A 711 -0.68 12.90 -12.27
C ARG A 711 -1.44 11.65 -12.72
N SER A 712 -1.73 10.76 -11.76
CA SER A 712 -2.54 9.54 -11.88
C SER A 712 -3.97 9.82 -12.36
N SER A 713 -4.45 8.95 -13.26
CA SER A 713 -5.54 9.17 -14.20
C SER A 713 -6.95 9.00 -13.62
N GLY A 714 -7.84 9.92 -14.00
CA GLY A 714 -9.28 9.77 -13.99
C GLY A 714 -9.86 10.69 -15.06
N PHE A 715 -10.40 10.12 -16.14
CA PHE A 715 -11.14 10.87 -17.15
C PHE A 715 -12.45 10.16 -17.44
N ASN A 716 -13.55 10.89 -17.27
CA ASN A 716 -14.89 10.50 -17.66
C ASN A 716 -15.36 11.51 -18.72
N ARG A 717 -15.87 11.01 -19.84
CA ARG A 717 -16.75 11.79 -20.72
C ARG A 717 -18.15 11.14 -20.70
N PRO A 718 -19.24 11.91 -20.57
CA PRO A 718 -20.58 11.35 -20.41
C PRO A 718 -21.11 10.68 -21.69
N ASN A 719 -22.03 9.74 -21.52
CA ASN A 719 -22.84 9.08 -22.55
C ASN A 719 -23.41 10.05 -23.58
N GLU A 720 -23.24 9.76 -24.88
CA GLU A 720 -23.92 10.48 -25.97
C GLU A 720 -24.54 9.52 -27.00
N ALA A 721 -25.87 9.41 -26.95
CA ALA A 721 -26.70 8.80 -27.99
C ALA A 721 -26.78 9.69 -29.25
N SER A 722 -27.12 9.08 -30.39
CA SER A 722 -26.96 9.58 -31.77
C SER A 722 -27.91 10.71 -32.21
N GLU A 723 -27.38 11.64 -33.01
CA GLU A 723 -27.94 11.99 -34.34
C GLU A 723 -26.75 12.13 -35.33
N THR A 724 -26.64 11.20 -36.29
CA THR A 724 -25.49 11.08 -37.22
C THR A 724 -25.21 12.34 -38.03
N GLU A 725 -26.26 13.10 -38.41
CA GLU A 725 -26.12 14.38 -39.12
C GLU A 725 -25.43 15.44 -38.25
N LYS A 726 -25.79 15.53 -36.96
CA LYS A 726 -25.15 16.47 -36.02
C LYS A 726 -23.65 16.18 -35.88
N ARG A 727 -23.26 14.90 -35.84
CA ARG A 727 -21.83 14.51 -35.77
C ARG A 727 -21.07 14.86 -37.05
N TYR A 728 -21.70 14.78 -38.21
CA TYR A 728 -21.08 15.22 -39.46
C TYR A 728 -20.93 16.74 -39.54
N GLN A 729 -21.96 17.50 -39.12
CA GLN A 729 -21.89 18.96 -39.05
C GLN A 729 -20.89 19.45 -38.00
N ASP A 730 -20.82 18.77 -36.85
CA ASP A 730 -19.83 19.02 -35.81
C ASP A 730 -18.41 18.75 -36.32
N HIS A 731 -18.23 17.67 -37.08
CA HIS A 731 -16.99 17.38 -37.78
C HIS A 731 -16.65 18.51 -38.78
N LEU A 732 -17.57 18.97 -39.62
CA LEU A 732 -17.28 20.03 -40.60
C LEU A 732 -17.01 21.41 -39.98
N SER A 733 -17.55 21.68 -38.80
CA SER A 733 -17.51 23.03 -38.19
C SER A 733 -16.39 23.22 -37.15
N ARG A 734 -15.81 22.13 -36.61
CA ARG A 734 -14.88 22.18 -35.47
C ARG A 734 -13.46 21.75 -35.83
N TYR A 735 -12.46 22.36 -35.21
CA TYR A 735 -11.10 21.85 -35.18
C TYR A 735 -11.02 20.56 -34.37
N THR A 736 -10.33 19.56 -34.90
CA THR A 736 -10.16 18.25 -34.26
C THR A 736 -8.68 17.98 -33.98
N ARG A 737 -8.38 17.63 -32.74
CA ARG A 737 -7.06 17.23 -32.25
C ARG A 737 -7.24 16.09 -31.25
N LEU A 738 -7.33 14.88 -31.79
CA LEU A 738 -7.57 13.67 -31.01
C LEU A 738 -6.33 12.78 -31.01
N TYR A 739 -6.12 12.03 -29.94
CA TYR A 739 -5.09 11.01 -29.89
C TYR A 739 -5.64 9.65 -29.43
N LEU A 740 -5.03 8.58 -29.94
CA LEU A 740 -5.21 7.20 -29.52
C LEU A 740 -3.84 6.64 -29.14
N SER A 741 -3.69 6.09 -27.95
CA SER A 741 -2.41 5.52 -27.49
C SER A 741 -2.59 4.06 -27.07
N SER A 742 -1.60 3.20 -27.32
CA SER A 742 -1.68 1.77 -26.97
C SER A 742 -1.62 1.48 -25.47
N GLY A 743 -1.27 2.48 -24.64
CA GLY A 743 -1.29 2.38 -23.17
C GLY A 743 -1.09 3.72 -22.46
N GLY A 744 -1.12 3.69 -21.12
CA GLY A 744 -0.81 4.82 -20.23
C GLY A 744 0.69 5.04 -20.01
N LYS A 745 1.20 4.67 -18.82
CA LYS A 745 2.65 4.67 -18.47
C LYS A 745 3.27 3.26 -18.50
N GLU A 746 2.63 2.33 -19.19
CA GLU A 746 2.99 0.91 -19.18
C GLU A 746 3.82 0.53 -20.41
N GLN A 747 4.55 -0.58 -20.29
CA GLN A 747 5.33 -1.16 -21.38
C GLN A 747 4.41 -1.97 -22.31
N THR A 748 4.46 -1.70 -23.61
CA THR A 748 3.66 -2.40 -24.62
C THR A 748 4.40 -3.65 -25.11
N PRO A 749 3.74 -4.82 -25.24
CA PRO A 749 4.37 -6.05 -25.73
C PRO A 749 4.83 -5.97 -27.21
N ASP A 750 5.83 -6.78 -27.59
CA ASP A 750 6.34 -6.93 -28.98
C ASP A 750 5.25 -7.24 -30.03
N LYS A 751 4.11 -7.81 -29.60
CA LYS A 751 2.89 -8.01 -30.40
C LYS A 751 1.82 -7.07 -29.88
N SER A 752 1.69 -5.89 -30.50
CA SER A 752 0.68 -4.94 -30.08
C SER A 752 -0.72 -5.42 -30.44
N GLY A 753 -1.52 -5.74 -29.43
CA GLY A 753 -2.96 -5.95 -29.63
C GLY A 753 -3.65 -4.70 -30.16
N PHE A 754 -3.07 -3.52 -29.96
CA PHE A 754 -3.67 -2.24 -30.30
C PHE A 754 -3.72 -1.99 -31.81
N ALA A 755 -2.60 -2.13 -32.54
CA ALA A 755 -2.60 -1.97 -34.00
C ALA A 755 -3.53 -2.98 -34.69
N LYS A 756 -3.56 -4.23 -34.19
CA LYS A 756 -4.47 -5.26 -34.68
C LYS A 756 -5.94 -4.89 -34.47
N ARG A 757 -6.31 -4.41 -33.27
CA ARG A 757 -7.69 -4.00 -32.94
C ARG A 757 -8.13 -2.75 -33.68
N LEU A 758 -7.21 -1.81 -33.90
CA LEU A 758 -7.41 -0.66 -34.77
C LEU A 758 -7.76 -1.11 -36.20
N LEU A 759 -6.96 -2.01 -36.78
CA LEU A 759 -7.19 -2.56 -38.11
C LEU A 759 -8.51 -3.35 -38.20
N GLU A 760 -8.80 -4.19 -37.20
CA GLU A 760 -10.07 -4.93 -37.10
C GLU A 760 -11.26 -3.96 -37.07
N GLY A 761 -11.19 -2.89 -36.27
CA GLY A 761 -12.25 -1.89 -36.18
C GLY A 761 -12.46 -1.11 -37.48
N LEU A 762 -11.38 -0.77 -38.20
CA LEU A 762 -11.48 -0.17 -39.53
C LEU A 762 -12.17 -1.11 -40.53
N ARG A 763 -11.83 -2.40 -40.51
CA ARG A 763 -12.42 -3.40 -41.41
C ARG A 763 -13.90 -3.64 -41.13
N LEU A 764 -14.27 -3.75 -39.85
CA LEU A 764 -15.63 -4.01 -39.38
C LEU A 764 -16.56 -2.80 -39.47
N ALA A 765 -16.06 -1.62 -39.89
CA ALA A 765 -16.89 -0.45 -40.12
C ALA A 765 -18.01 -0.76 -41.14
N ASN A 766 -19.27 -0.68 -40.73
CA ASN A 766 -20.41 -1.08 -41.56
C ASN A 766 -20.74 0.02 -42.61
N PRO A 767 -20.94 -0.31 -43.90
CA PRO A 767 -21.32 0.67 -44.93
C PRO A 767 -22.64 1.42 -44.68
N SER A 768 -23.53 0.90 -43.82
CA SER A 768 -24.83 1.50 -43.52
C SER A 768 -24.78 2.64 -42.49
N ASN A 769 -23.75 2.68 -41.63
CA ASN A 769 -23.44 3.85 -40.80
C ASN A 769 -22.58 4.77 -41.65
N SER A 770 -23.15 5.84 -42.17
CA SER A 770 -22.56 6.62 -43.26
C SER A 770 -21.15 7.19 -43.01
N PHE A 771 -20.63 7.11 -41.78
CA PHE A 771 -19.21 7.22 -41.40
C PHE A 771 -18.94 6.59 -40.01
N LEU A 772 -17.70 6.18 -39.74
CA LEU A 772 -17.21 5.73 -38.42
C LEU A 772 -16.42 6.86 -37.75
N THR A 773 -16.73 7.22 -36.50
CA THR A 773 -15.93 8.20 -35.74
C THR A 773 -14.73 7.55 -35.04
N ALA A 774 -13.65 8.29 -34.78
CA ALA A 774 -12.54 7.81 -33.96
C ALA A 774 -12.97 7.43 -32.53
N GLY A 775 -13.96 8.13 -31.96
CA GLY A 775 -14.55 7.77 -30.67
C GLY A 775 -15.31 6.44 -30.71
N GLN A 776 -16.08 6.17 -31.78
CA GLN A 776 -16.71 4.87 -31.98
C GLN A 776 -15.68 3.77 -32.22
N LEU A 777 -14.67 4.04 -33.04
CA LEU A 777 -13.56 3.11 -33.27
C LEU A 777 -12.88 2.75 -31.94
N TYR A 778 -12.68 3.75 -31.07
CA TYR A 778 -12.17 3.54 -29.72
C TYR A 778 -13.11 2.67 -28.88
N GLU A 779 -14.34 3.13 -28.65
CA GLU A 779 -15.30 2.50 -27.74
C GLU A 779 -15.69 1.08 -28.15
N LEU A 780 -15.85 0.84 -29.45
CA LEU A 780 -16.35 -0.45 -29.97
C LEU A 780 -15.24 -1.48 -30.20
N HIS A 781 -14.03 -1.05 -30.56
CA HIS A 781 -13.00 -1.97 -31.04
C HIS A 781 -11.68 -1.90 -30.26
N ILE A 782 -11.31 -0.75 -29.70
CA ILE A 782 -9.97 -0.54 -29.12
C ILE A 782 -9.97 -0.55 -27.59
N LYS A 783 -10.98 0.03 -26.93
CA LYS A 783 -11.03 0.29 -25.47
C LYS A 783 -10.75 -0.92 -24.59
N ASN A 784 -11.10 -2.11 -25.06
CA ASN A 784 -10.93 -3.37 -24.32
C ASN A 784 -9.61 -4.09 -24.62
N THR A 785 -8.68 -3.45 -25.34
CA THR A 785 -7.33 -4.00 -25.56
C THR A 785 -6.48 -3.88 -24.29
N ARG A 786 -5.41 -4.68 -24.19
CA ARG A 786 -4.41 -4.60 -23.12
C ARG A 786 -3.01 -4.38 -23.72
N PRO A 787 -2.17 -3.45 -23.20
CA PRO A 787 -2.46 -2.44 -22.16
C PRO A 787 -3.69 -1.58 -22.49
N ILE A 788 -4.31 -0.95 -21.47
CA ILE A 788 -5.55 -0.19 -21.67
C ILE A 788 -5.25 1.02 -22.55
N PRO A 789 -5.79 1.08 -23.79
CA PRO A 789 -5.52 2.20 -24.67
C PRO A 789 -6.20 3.46 -24.18
N LEU A 790 -5.60 4.61 -24.42
CA LEU A 790 -6.20 5.89 -24.07
C LEU A 790 -6.71 6.58 -25.32
N PHE A 791 -7.81 7.31 -25.13
CA PHE A 791 -8.38 8.20 -26.13
C PHE A 791 -8.61 9.55 -25.47
N GLY A 792 -8.16 10.61 -26.12
CA GLY A 792 -8.28 11.95 -25.58
C GLY A 792 -8.06 13.02 -26.63
N GLU A 793 -8.01 14.25 -26.14
CA GLU A 793 -7.86 15.47 -26.91
C GLU A 793 -6.51 16.15 -26.61
N PHE A 794 -6.02 16.97 -27.52
CA PHE A 794 -4.81 17.77 -27.31
C PHE A 794 -4.91 19.14 -27.99
N GLY A 795 -4.06 20.09 -27.61
CA GLY A 795 -3.92 21.36 -28.32
C GLY A 795 -5.24 22.13 -28.44
N LYS A 796 -5.59 22.55 -29.66
CA LYS A 796 -6.79 23.37 -29.96
C LYS A 796 -8.05 22.56 -30.30
N ASP A 797 -8.20 21.34 -29.77
CA ASP A 797 -9.45 20.57 -29.97
C ASP A 797 -10.67 21.37 -29.51
N GLU A 798 -11.74 21.35 -30.30
CA GLU A 798 -13.00 21.98 -29.92
C GLU A 798 -13.99 20.96 -29.36
N ALA A 799 -14.66 21.30 -28.26
CA ALA A 799 -15.57 20.39 -27.59
C ALA A 799 -16.65 19.83 -28.54
N GLY A 800 -16.75 18.50 -28.58
CA GLY A 800 -17.68 17.79 -29.48
C GLY A 800 -17.14 17.65 -30.91
N SER A 801 -15.86 17.92 -31.16
CA SER A 801 -15.21 17.55 -32.41
C SER A 801 -15.19 16.02 -32.58
N SER A 802 -14.93 15.56 -33.80
CA SER A 802 -14.73 14.14 -34.10
C SER A 802 -13.78 14.00 -35.27
N PHE A 803 -13.04 12.89 -35.34
CA PHE A 803 -12.37 12.44 -36.56
C PHE A 803 -13.23 11.36 -37.22
N ILE A 804 -13.39 11.34 -38.54
CA ILE A 804 -14.33 10.44 -39.22
C ILE A 804 -13.67 9.61 -40.31
N PHE A 805 -14.14 8.39 -40.49
CA PHE A 805 -13.73 7.45 -41.53
C PHE A 805 -14.95 7.17 -42.40
N ILE A 806 -14.92 7.62 -43.65
CA ILE A 806 -16.01 7.45 -44.62
C ILE A 806 -15.59 6.35 -45.59
N LYS A 807 -16.34 5.25 -45.67
CA LYS A 807 -16.02 4.19 -46.64
C LYS A 807 -16.32 4.70 -48.06
N THR A 808 -15.37 4.59 -48.97
CA THR A 808 -15.59 4.92 -50.37
C THR A 808 -16.43 3.84 -51.02
N ALA A 809 -17.55 4.20 -51.68
CA ALA A 809 -18.35 3.25 -52.44
C ALA A 809 -17.46 2.57 -53.49
N THR A 810 -17.39 1.24 -53.45
CA THR A 810 -16.70 0.44 -54.46
C THR A 810 -17.33 0.73 -55.81
N THR A 811 -16.61 1.45 -56.66
CA THR A 811 -16.88 1.43 -58.09
C THR A 811 -16.39 0.07 -58.56
N ASP A 812 -17.32 -0.83 -58.87
CA ASP A 812 -17.03 -2.00 -59.68
C ASP A 812 -16.39 -1.49 -60.97
N LYS A 813 -15.07 -1.65 -61.07
CA LYS A 813 -14.37 -1.52 -62.34
C LYS A 813 -14.56 -2.85 -63.06
N GLU A 814 -15.34 -2.80 -64.13
CA GLU A 814 -15.42 -3.82 -65.19
C GLU A 814 -14.04 -4.19 -65.75
#